data_AF-A0A423UAL3-F1
#
_entry.id   AF-A0A423UAL3-F1
#
_cell.length_a   1.000
_cell.length_b   1.000
_cell.length_c   1.000
_cell.angle_alpha   90.00
_cell.angle_beta   90.00
_cell.angle_gamma   90.00
#
_symmetry.space_group_name_H-M   'P 1'
#
loop_
_entity.id
_entity.type
_entity.pdbx_description
1 polymer ?
#
loop_
_entity_poly.entity_id
_entity_poly.type
_entity_poly.pdbx_seq_one_letter_code
_entity_poly.pdbx_strand_id
1 'polypeptide(L)'
;MGAWEQCHASIQMQASAARPSHSVTSRARQPHIRSLALWLANTLTLLRNDIEEYDKVLVRNCSMEEVVQKIQEGCPLWKVRGVNKWFQRHYKVDIDNMCLVGESKKWWSPGGGVGSEGAENAVPLVEITEIREGWKTDTFNKVSSHTEKLKEKGGGAGDEPVLEENKCFSIIHGQGGRDVLDLVASTEEERDAWVTGLSHLVQSVKALHEEKQYDVWLRKQFEEADKDNNGSLNFSECCALLKQLNIKMDKIHAKKLFNQANTSKQKRDGEQVLEVEEFVAFYHALLKMPEVEKLYKKYCSEKTGLMSADQLCAFLHKEQGLTDYDHSQATKLMNEFEISNLKDQGYMTQDGFYHLLLSDMFDVFNCNHQNEIHQDMNQPLSHYFIDSSHNTYLTGHQLAGESSVEGYISALKRGCRLLELDLWDGDDGEPIIYHGHTLTSKITLADVLRDGIKLYAFEASPYPVILSIENHLSLDQQRTMVKLMKDILGDMLATDPVPDDITVIPSPEALKNKIIVRAKKPKGSEVEDDDEDDDDQDSIDYIDSDDGAAQSKKKPHKPLAPELRQIVNVLEGKKFLNFQDAFETYKCVNTPSIGETKAKGLFESYPDDFLKFTEGHVTKRSRGSVSRELLSSMKSGSDVSSILADLFLSLPCAGVE
;
A
#
# COMPACT_ATOMS: atom_id res chain seq x y z
N MET A 1 -19.40 -53.05 29.76
CA MET A 1 -18.18 -53.89 29.69
C MET A 1 -18.19 -54.85 28.49
N GLY A 2 -19.29 -55.55 28.14
CA GLY A 2 -19.30 -56.44 26.96
C GLY A 2 -19.09 -55.79 25.57
N ALA A 3 -19.42 -54.50 25.39
CA ALA A 3 -19.19 -53.79 24.13
C ALA A 3 -17.72 -53.39 23.90
N TRP A 4 -16.91 -53.31 24.98
CA TRP A 4 -15.50 -52.96 24.89
C TRP A 4 -14.64 -54.19 24.53
N GLU A 5 -15.03 -55.38 24.99
CA GLU A 5 -14.36 -56.66 24.66
C GLU A 5 -14.57 -57.08 23.19
N GLN A 6 -15.73 -56.78 22.59
CA GLN A 6 -15.96 -57.04 21.15
C GLN A 6 -15.14 -56.12 20.22
N CYS A 7 -14.88 -54.88 20.66
CA CYS A 7 -14.07 -53.93 19.89
C CYS A 7 -12.58 -54.31 19.94
N HIS A 8 -12.10 -54.76 21.11
CA HIS A 8 -10.70 -55.17 21.29
C HIS A 8 -10.36 -56.48 20.53
N ALA A 9 -11.30 -57.42 20.43
CA ALA A 9 -11.12 -58.66 19.68
C ALA A 9 -11.06 -58.45 18.15
N SER A 10 -11.82 -57.48 17.61
CA SER A 10 -11.79 -57.13 16.18
C SER A 10 -10.48 -56.46 15.77
N ILE A 11 -9.91 -55.63 16.65
CA ILE A 11 -8.65 -54.93 16.39
C ILE A 11 -7.45 -55.90 16.43
N GLN A 12 -7.46 -56.90 17.31
CA GLN A 12 -6.40 -57.91 17.36
C GLN A 12 -6.44 -58.90 16.18
N MET A 13 -7.62 -59.23 15.63
CA MET A 13 -7.70 -60.05 14.40
C MET A 13 -7.12 -59.31 13.19
N GLN A 14 -7.36 -58.00 13.07
CA GLN A 14 -6.87 -57.19 11.94
C GLN A 14 -5.35 -56.92 12.00
N ALA A 15 -4.76 -56.83 13.18
CA ALA A 15 -3.32 -56.59 13.34
C ALA A 15 -2.44 -57.82 13.01
N SER A 16 -3.00 -59.04 13.04
CA SER A 16 -2.24 -60.28 12.82
C SER A 16 -2.05 -60.68 11.34
N ALA A 17 -2.73 -60.02 10.39
CA ALA A 17 -2.75 -60.42 8.98
C ALA A 17 -1.75 -59.67 8.08
N ALA A 18 -0.96 -58.72 8.61
CA ALA A 18 -0.02 -57.93 7.81
C ALA A 18 1.43 -58.42 7.94
N ARG A 19 1.84 -59.32 7.04
CA ARG A 19 3.24 -59.45 6.59
C ARG A 19 3.31 -59.36 5.06
N PRO A 20 4.42 -58.88 4.50
CA PRO A 20 4.42 -58.23 3.19
C PRO A 20 4.54 -59.24 2.06
N SER A 21 3.83 -59.00 0.96
CA SER A 21 4.15 -59.63 -0.32
C SER A 21 4.04 -58.62 -1.45
N HIS A 22 5.07 -58.64 -2.30
CA HIS A 22 5.23 -57.85 -3.50
C HIS A 22 4.07 -58.06 -4.49
N SER A 23 3.55 -56.99 -5.10
CA SER A 23 3.46 -56.84 -6.56
C SER A 23 2.66 -55.60 -6.95
N VAL A 24 3.12 -54.97 -8.02
CA VAL A 24 2.52 -53.83 -8.72
C VAL A 24 1.31 -54.32 -9.52
N THR A 25 0.16 -53.62 -9.48
CA THR A 25 -0.56 -53.06 -10.65
C THR A 25 -2.02 -52.63 -10.35
N SER A 26 -2.33 -51.41 -10.81
CA SER A 26 -3.62 -50.90 -11.29
C SER A 26 -4.76 -50.47 -10.34
N ARG A 27 -5.10 -49.17 -10.49
CA ARG A 27 -6.41 -48.49 -10.43
C ARG A 27 -7.49 -49.08 -9.49
N ALA A 28 -7.60 -48.46 -8.32
CA ALA A 28 -8.88 -48.32 -7.61
C ALA A 28 -9.04 -46.86 -7.18
N ARG A 29 -10.10 -46.21 -7.66
CA ARG A 29 -10.50 -44.84 -7.28
C ARG A 29 -10.80 -44.81 -5.79
N GLN A 30 -10.10 -43.97 -5.02
CA GLN A 30 -10.35 -43.78 -3.59
C GLN A 30 -11.45 -42.74 -3.35
N PRO A 31 -12.39 -42.97 -2.40
CA PRO A 31 -13.42 -42.00 -2.02
C PRO A 31 -12.91 -40.78 -1.23
N HIS A 32 -11.63 -40.77 -0.83
CA HIS A 32 -11.04 -39.75 0.05
C HIS A 32 -10.76 -38.41 -0.64
N ILE A 33 -10.65 -38.37 -1.97
CA ILE A 33 -10.29 -37.15 -2.72
C ILE A 33 -11.46 -36.15 -2.76
N ARG A 34 -12.70 -36.65 -2.90
CA ARG A 34 -13.92 -35.81 -2.80
C ARG A 34 -14.08 -35.12 -1.44
N SER A 35 -13.54 -35.71 -0.37
CA SER A 35 -13.55 -35.12 0.97
C SER A 35 -12.52 -34.03 1.15
N LEU A 36 -11.39 -34.09 0.41
CA LEU A 36 -10.30 -33.13 0.53
C LEU A 36 -10.59 -31.86 -0.30
N ALA A 37 -11.20 -32.01 -1.47
CA ALA A 37 -11.65 -30.90 -2.31
C ALA A 37 -12.74 -30.04 -1.64
N LEU A 38 -13.71 -30.69 -0.98
CA LEU A 38 -14.77 -30.01 -0.22
C LEU A 38 -14.21 -29.39 1.09
N TRP A 39 -13.24 -30.05 1.71
CA TRP A 39 -12.50 -29.51 2.85
C TRP A 39 -11.66 -28.30 2.46
N LEU A 40 -10.99 -28.30 1.30
CA LEU A 40 -10.20 -27.16 0.78
C LEU A 40 -11.10 -25.97 0.41
N ALA A 41 -12.25 -26.20 -0.22
CA ALA A 41 -13.23 -25.15 -0.49
C ALA A 41 -13.66 -24.45 0.81
N ASN A 42 -14.02 -25.21 1.84
CA ASN A 42 -14.47 -24.68 3.13
C ASN A 42 -13.32 -24.07 3.98
N THR A 43 -12.11 -24.61 3.89
CA THR A 43 -10.96 -24.15 4.70
C THR A 43 -10.46 -22.79 4.23
N LEU A 44 -10.67 -22.48 2.95
CA LEU A 44 -10.19 -21.24 2.37
C LEU A 44 -11.26 -20.16 2.34
N THR A 45 -12.56 -20.50 2.34
CA THR A 45 -13.64 -19.53 2.63
C THR A 45 -13.36 -18.77 3.93
N LEU A 46 -12.73 -19.46 4.90
CA LEU A 46 -12.40 -18.97 6.23
C LEU A 46 -11.06 -18.22 6.32
N LEU A 47 -10.26 -18.19 5.25
CA LEU A 47 -9.01 -17.41 5.15
C LEU A 47 -9.25 -16.06 4.43
N ARG A 48 -10.51 -15.63 4.30
CA ARG A 48 -10.90 -14.38 3.66
C ARG A 48 -11.24 -13.35 4.74
N ASN A 49 -10.25 -12.57 5.19
CA ASN A 49 -10.45 -11.26 5.83
C ASN A 49 -9.37 -10.23 5.50
N ASP A 50 -8.69 -10.38 4.35
CA ASP A 50 -7.73 -9.38 3.82
C ASP A 50 -8.22 -8.66 2.54
N ILE A 51 -9.50 -8.83 2.15
CA ILE A 51 -10.05 -8.17 0.95
C ILE A 51 -11.51 -7.78 1.19
N GLU A 52 -11.75 -6.70 1.95
CA GLU A 52 -13.05 -6.01 1.98
C GLU A 52 -13.08 -4.68 1.21
N GLU A 53 -12.01 -4.29 0.51
CA GLU A 53 -12.04 -3.05 -0.30
C GLU A 53 -12.30 -3.25 -1.80
N TYR A 54 -12.45 -4.49 -2.28
CA TYR A 54 -12.77 -4.80 -3.69
C TYR A 54 -14.19 -5.34 -3.92
N ASP A 55 -14.93 -5.75 -2.88
CA ASP A 55 -16.30 -6.26 -3.01
C ASP A 55 -17.34 -5.12 -2.94
N LYS A 56 -17.33 -4.22 -3.94
CA LYS A 56 -18.48 -3.32 -4.17
C LYS A 56 -19.57 -4.06 -4.94
N VAL A 57 -20.66 -4.34 -4.21
CA VAL A 57 -22.05 -4.27 -4.69
C VAL A 57 -22.37 -5.22 -5.86
N LEU A 58 -22.67 -6.50 -5.57
CA LEU A 58 -23.80 -7.26 -6.18
C LEU A 58 -23.92 -8.76 -5.84
N VAL A 59 -23.20 -9.34 -4.86
CA VAL A 59 -23.49 -10.73 -4.41
C VAL A 59 -24.06 -10.74 -2.99
N ARG A 60 -25.30 -10.26 -2.83
CA ARG A 60 -26.07 -10.46 -1.60
C ARG A 60 -26.59 -11.90 -1.55
N ASN A 61 -26.07 -12.69 -0.61
CA ASN A 61 -26.60 -13.97 -0.08
C ASN A 61 -26.03 -15.30 -0.60
N CYS A 62 -24.74 -15.41 -0.96
CA CYS A 62 -24.14 -16.71 -1.33
C CYS A 62 -22.86 -16.97 -0.53
N SER A 63 -22.68 -18.15 0.08
CA SER A 63 -21.41 -18.50 0.75
C SER A 63 -20.34 -18.86 -0.28
N MET A 64 -19.05 -18.77 0.06
CA MET A 64 -17.98 -19.14 -0.89
C MET A 64 -18.06 -20.62 -1.26
N GLU A 65 -18.55 -21.50 -0.38
CA GLU A 65 -18.82 -22.90 -0.73
C GLU A 65 -19.81 -23.02 -1.88
N GLU A 66 -20.85 -22.21 -1.88
CA GLU A 66 -21.85 -22.18 -2.96
C GLU A 66 -21.27 -21.56 -4.24
N VAL A 67 -20.38 -20.57 -4.14
CA VAL A 67 -19.66 -19.98 -5.29
C VAL A 67 -18.70 -21.00 -5.91
N VAL A 68 -17.92 -21.70 -5.09
CA VAL A 68 -17.00 -22.76 -5.52
C VAL A 68 -17.78 -23.93 -6.14
N GLN A 69 -18.92 -24.30 -5.56
CA GLN A 69 -19.80 -25.31 -6.13
C GLN A 69 -20.32 -24.88 -7.51
N LYS A 70 -20.75 -23.62 -7.68
CA LYS A 70 -21.20 -23.10 -8.98
C LYS A 70 -20.13 -23.18 -10.07
N ILE A 71 -18.89 -22.77 -9.78
CA ILE A 71 -17.80 -22.84 -10.78
C ILE A 71 -17.31 -24.28 -11.00
N GLN A 72 -17.53 -25.20 -10.05
CA GLN A 72 -17.27 -26.64 -10.21
C GLN A 72 -18.31 -27.32 -11.10
N GLU A 73 -19.59 -26.97 -10.95
CA GLU A 73 -20.66 -27.39 -11.86
C GLU A 73 -20.43 -26.82 -13.27
N GLY A 74 -19.92 -25.59 -13.33
CA GLY A 74 -19.51 -24.89 -14.53
C GLY A 74 -20.68 -24.28 -15.30
N CYS A 75 -20.38 -23.37 -16.22
CA CYS A 75 -21.38 -22.71 -17.06
C CYS A 75 -20.85 -22.42 -18.47
N PRO A 76 -21.74 -22.14 -19.44
CA PRO A 76 -21.31 -21.70 -20.76
C PRO A 76 -20.76 -20.28 -20.72
N LEU A 77 -19.51 -20.09 -21.13
CA LEU A 77 -18.87 -18.78 -21.29
C LEU A 77 -18.43 -18.58 -22.75
N TRP A 78 -18.40 -17.32 -23.16
CA TRP A 78 -17.86 -16.93 -24.46
C TRP A 78 -16.37 -16.65 -24.38
N LYS A 79 -15.56 -17.51 -25.02
CA LYS A 79 -14.13 -17.26 -25.22
C LYS A 79 -13.92 -16.29 -26.37
N VAL A 80 -13.26 -15.17 -26.10
CA VAL A 80 -12.92 -14.15 -27.10
C VAL A 80 -11.46 -14.29 -27.52
N ARG A 81 -11.21 -14.32 -28.83
CA ARG A 81 -9.84 -14.37 -29.41
C ARG A 81 -9.60 -13.26 -30.44
N GLY A 82 -10.59 -12.40 -30.65
CA GLY A 82 -10.55 -11.29 -31.59
C GLY A 82 -11.94 -10.97 -32.14
N VAL A 83 -12.01 -9.91 -32.95
CA VAL A 83 -13.25 -9.31 -33.47
C VAL A 83 -14.28 -10.32 -33.98
N ASN A 84 -13.86 -11.29 -34.80
CA ASN A 84 -14.74 -12.31 -35.39
C ASN A 84 -14.45 -13.73 -34.87
N LYS A 85 -13.82 -13.86 -33.69
CA LYS A 85 -13.37 -15.15 -33.14
C LYS A 85 -13.89 -15.34 -31.72
N TRP A 86 -15.18 -15.69 -31.66
CA TRP A 86 -15.93 -15.94 -30.44
C TRP A 86 -16.31 -17.42 -30.37
N PHE A 87 -16.11 -18.05 -29.21
CA PHE A 87 -16.41 -19.46 -29.02
C PHE A 87 -17.12 -19.67 -27.70
N GLN A 88 -18.41 -20.01 -27.74
CA GLN A 88 -19.12 -20.47 -26.55
C GLN A 88 -18.64 -21.87 -26.16
N ARG A 89 -18.18 -22.03 -24.92
CA ARG A 89 -17.67 -23.29 -24.36
C ARG A 89 -18.15 -23.43 -22.92
N HIS A 90 -18.40 -24.66 -22.48
CA HIS A 90 -18.64 -24.93 -21.07
C HIS A 90 -17.29 -24.91 -20.33
N TYR A 91 -17.18 -24.06 -19.31
CA TYR A 91 -16.03 -23.97 -18.44
C TYR A 91 -16.40 -24.47 -17.05
N LYS A 92 -15.48 -25.18 -16.41
CA LYS A 92 -15.61 -25.63 -15.01
C LYS A 92 -14.25 -25.68 -14.32
N VAL A 93 -14.24 -25.62 -12.99
CA VAL A 93 -13.04 -25.89 -12.20
C VAL A 93 -13.03 -27.36 -11.76
N ASP A 94 -11.95 -28.06 -12.09
CA ASP A 94 -11.65 -29.37 -11.55
C ASP A 94 -10.82 -29.21 -10.28
N ILE A 95 -11.49 -29.27 -9.13
CA ILE A 95 -10.86 -29.11 -7.81
C ILE A 95 -9.96 -30.31 -7.48
N ASP A 96 -10.29 -31.52 -7.97
CA ASP A 96 -9.49 -32.72 -7.69
C ASP A 96 -8.10 -32.62 -8.32
N ASN A 97 -8.01 -31.96 -9.48
CA ASN A 97 -6.77 -31.73 -10.22
C ASN A 97 -6.24 -30.28 -10.13
N MET A 98 -6.92 -29.41 -9.38
CA MET A 98 -6.62 -27.99 -9.24
C MET A 98 -6.38 -27.27 -10.58
N CYS A 99 -7.33 -27.41 -11.51
CA CYS A 99 -7.24 -26.76 -12.83
C CYS A 99 -8.58 -26.21 -13.33
N LEU A 100 -8.51 -25.13 -14.12
CA LEU A 100 -9.63 -24.63 -14.91
C LEU A 100 -9.71 -25.40 -16.23
N VAL A 101 -10.87 -25.96 -16.55
CA VAL A 101 -11.06 -26.79 -17.74
C VAL A 101 -12.14 -26.19 -18.64
N GLY A 102 -11.82 -26.01 -19.92
CA GLY A 102 -12.80 -25.60 -20.95
C GLY A 102 -13.03 -26.68 -22.00
N GLU A 103 -14.29 -26.99 -22.30
CA GLU A 103 -14.63 -27.96 -23.34
C GLU A 103 -14.08 -27.57 -24.72
N SER A 104 -13.63 -28.56 -25.49
CA SER A 104 -13.21 -28.38 -26.88
C SER A 104 -14.10 -29.19 -27.81
N LYS A 105 -14.79 -28.53 -28.75
CA LYS A 105 -15.51 -29.24 -29.82
C LYS A 105 -14.50 -29.95 -30.73
N LYS A 106 -14.68 -31.25 -30.93
CA LYS A 106 -14.00 -32.00 -32.00
C LYS A 106 -14.39 -31.40 -33.36
N TRP A 107 -13.41 -31.03 -34.18
CA TRP A 107 -13.66 -30.74 -35.59
C TRP A 107 -13.81 -32.06 -36.35
N TRP A 108 -14.86 -32.19 -37.18
CA TRP A 108 -15.04 -33.30 -38.11
C TRP A 108 -14.01 -33.19 -39.24
N SER A 109 -13.12 -34.18 -39.36
CA SER A 109 -12.28 -34.38 -40.55
C SER A 109 -12.91 -35.45 -41.44
N PRO A 110 -13.22 -35.17 -42.73
CA PRO A 110 -13.60 -36.20 -43.69
C PRO A 110 -12.34 -36.99 -44.07
N GLY A 111 -12.09 -38.07 -43.35
CA GLY A 111 -10.95 -38.94 -43.56
C GLY A 111 -10.58 -39.59 -42.23
N GLY A 112 -11.06 -40.83 -42.04
CA GLY A 112 -10.91 -41.58 -40.80
C GLY A 112 -9.48 -41.66 -40.31
N GLY A 113 -9.11 -40.74 -39.44
CA GLY A 113 -7.96 -40.81 -38.55
C GLY A 113 -8.49 -40.60 -37.15
N VAL A 114 -8.31 -41.60 -36.28
CA VAL A 114 -8.53 -41.45 -34.85
C VAL A 114 -7.51 -40.43 -34.35
N GLY A 115 -7.88 -39.16 -34.36
CA GLY A 115 -7.12 -38.12 -33.69
C GLY A 115 -7.04 -38.48 -32.21
N SER A 116 -5.82 -38.45 -31.67
CA SER A 116 -5.53 -38.63 -30.25
C SER A 116 -6.57 -37.92 -29.38
N GLU A 117 -6.99 -38.56 -28.29
CA GLU A 117 -7.82 -37.95 -27.23
C GLU A 117 -7.42 -36.48 -27.06
N GLY A 118 -8.38 -35.58 -27.32
CA GLY A 118 -8.10 -34.15 -27.36
C GLY A 118 -7.54 -33.72 -26.01
N ALA A 119 -6.32 -33.18 -26.01
CA ALA A 119 -5.75 -32.56 -24.84
C ALA A 119 -6.76 -31.54 -24.29
N GLU A 120 -7.25 -31.81 -23.08
CA GLU A 120 -8.10 -30.88 -22.35
C GLU A 120 -7.32 -29.56 -22.24
N ASN A 121 -7.93 -28.44 -22.65
CA ASN A 121 -7.33 -27.12 -22.43
C ASN A 121 -7.49 -26.79 -20.93
N ALA A 122 -6.72 -27.49 -20.10
CA ALA A 122 -6.67 -27.31 -18.68
C ALA A 122 -5.59 -26.26 -18.33
N VAL A 123 -5.96 -25.26 -17.54
CA VAL A 123 -5.04 -24.27 -16.98
C VAL A 123 -4.86 -24.62 -15.50
N PRO A 124 -3.66 -25.07 -15.07
CA PRO A 124 -3.40 -25.30 -13.65
C PRO A 124 -3.62 -24.00 -12.86
N LEU A 125 -4.33 -24.07 -11.73
CA LEU A 125 -4.65 -22.87 -10.94
C LEU A 125 -3.39 -22.18 -10.41
N VAL A 126 -2.34 -22.95 -10.11
CA VAL A 126 -1.02 -22.42 -9.70
C VAL A 126 -0.35 -21.56 -10.78
N GLU A 127 -0.65 -21.80 -12.05
CA GLU A 127 -0.08 -21.05 -13.19
C GLU A 127 -0.88 -19.78 -13.51
N ILE A 128 -2.04 -19.56 -12.87
CA ILE A 128 -2.81 -18.33 -13.03
C ILE A 128 -2.09 -17.23 -12.27
N THR A 129 -1.57 -16.24 -12.99
CA THR A 129 -0.86 -15.11 -12.41
C THR A 129 -1.83 -14.04 -11.93
N GLU A 130 -2.89 -13.80 -12.71
CA GLU A 130 -3.81 -12.69 -12.49
C GLU A 130 -5.19 -13.01 -13.09
N ILE A 131 -6.25 -12.51 -12.45
CA ILE A 131 -7.62 -12.52 -12.96
C ILE A 131 -8.06 -11.06 -13.01
N ARG A 132 -8.42 -10.57 -14.21
CA ARG A 132 -8.81 -9.18 -14.43
C ARG A 132 -10.30 -9.08 -14.66
N GLU A 133 -10.93 -8.15 -13.97
CA GLU A 133 -12.30 -7.76 -14.24
C GLU A 133 -12.40 -6.80 -15.42
N GLY A 134 -13.53 -6.87 -16.11
CA GLY A 134 -13.80 -6.04 -17.26
C GLY A 134 -13.04 -6.47 -18.50
N TRP A 135 -12.88 -5.49 -19.38
CA TRP A 135 -12.53 -5.67 -20.78
C TRP A 135 -11.22 -4.97 -21.17
N LYS A 136 -10.34 -4.70 -20.18
CA LYS A 136 -9.10 -3.92 -20.35
C LYS A 136 -7.94 -4.72 -20.96
N THR A 137 -8.22 -5.66 -21.87
CA THR A 137 -7.20 -6.40 -22.64
C THR A 137 -7.17 -5.94 -24.09
N ASP A 138 -6.04 -6.13 -24.78
CA ASP A 138 -5.90 -5.77 -26.19
C ASP A 138 -6.94 -6.43 -27.09
N THR A 139 -7.36 -7.66 -26.77
CA THR A 139 -8.40 -8.38 -27.50
C THR A 139 -9.73 -7.66 -27.36
N PHE A 140 -10.15 -7.40 -26.12
CA PHE A 140 -11.42 -6.74 -25.83
C PHE A 140 -11.46 -5.30 -26.36
N ASN A 141 -10.38 -4.53 -26.20
CA ASN A 141 -10.25 -3.18 -26.76
C ASN A 141 -10.47 -3.18 -28.29
N LYS A 142 -9.87 -4.13 -29.02
CA LYS A 142 -10.08 -4.29 -30.47
C LYS A 142 -11.53 -4.62 -30.82
N VAL A 143 -12.21 -5.44 -30.01
CA VAL A 143 -13.61 -5.78 -30.24
C VAL A 143 -14.53 -4.59 -29.95
N SER A 144 -14.29 -3.87 -28.86
CA SER A 144 -15.03 -2.66 -28.47
C SER A 144 -14.98 -1.60 -29.57
N SER A 145 -13.77 -1.21 -30.01
CA SER A 145 -13.59 -0.23 -31.09
C SER A 145 -14.19 -0.67 -32.43
N HIS A 146 -14.27 -1.97 -32.70
CA HIS A 146 -14.94 -2.48 -33.90
C HIS A 146 -16.46 -2.37 -33.79
N THR A 147 -17.01 -2.68 -32.61
CA THR A 147 -18.44 -2.65 -32.33
C THR A 147 -18.98 -1.23 -32.41
N GLU A 148 -18.25 -0.24 -31.89
CA GLU A 148 -18.59 1.18 -32.00
C GLU A 148 -18.66 1.63 -33.48
N LYS A 149 -17.65 1.27 -34.28
CA LYS A 149 -17.61 1.58 -35.72
C LYS A 149 -18.73 0.91 -36.52
N LEU A 150 -19.20 -0.27 -36.10
CA LEU A 150 -20.35 -0.94 -36.71
C LEU A 150 -21.68 -0.27 -36.33
N LYS A 151 -21.82 0.16 -35.06
CA LYS A 151 -22.98 0.93 -34.59
C LYS A 151 -23.12 2.25 -35.36
N GLU A 152 -22.01 2.97 -35.58
CA GLU A 152 -21.99 4.20 -36.39
C GLU A 152 -22.41 3.98 -37.85
N LYS A 153 -22.20 2.78 -38.40
CA LYS A 153 -22.54 2.42 -39.79
C LYS A 153 -23.91 1.73 -39.94
N GLY A 154 -24.69 1.62 -38.88
CA GLY A 154 -26.01 0.99 -38.90
C GLY A 154 -25.99 -0.53 -39.14
N GLY A 155 -24.87 -1.20 -38.85
CA GLY A 155 -24.75 -2.65 -38.96
C GLY A 155 -25.38 -3.36 -37.75
N GLY A 156 -26.09 -4.47 -37.98
CA GLY A 156 -26.56 -5.35 -36.92
C GLY A 156 -25.43 -6.22 -36.36
N ALA A 157 -25.46 -6.48 -35.04
CA ALA A 157 -24.59 -7.46 -34.40
C ALA A 157 -24.95 -8.89 -34.87
N GLY A 158 -23.98 -9.79 -34.96
CA GLY A 158 -24.23 -11.22 -35.21
C GLY A 158 -24.83 -11.92 -33.98
N ASP A 159 -24.67 -13.24 -33.89
CA ASP A 159 -25.12 -14.04 -32.73
C ASP A 159 -24.25 -13.81 -31.47
N GLU A 160 -23.21 -12.97 -31.55
CA GLU A 160 -22.34 -12.62 -30.42
C GLU A 160 -23.06 -11.73 -29.38
N PRO A 161 -22.78 -11.91 -28.08
CA PRO A 161 -23.36 -11.06 -27.05
C PRO A 161 -22.84 -9.62 -27.15
N VAL A 162 -23.66 -8.66 -26.71
CA VAL A 162 -23.20 -7.27 -26.55
C VAL A 162 -22.09 -7.25 -25.50
N LEU A 163 -20.97 -6.64 -25.88
CA LEU A 163 -19.80 -6.54 -25.01
C LEU A 163 -20.08 -5.47 -23.92
N GLU A 164 -20.44 -5.94 -22.73
CA GLU A 164 -20.70 -5.13 -21.54
C GLU A 164 -19.56 -5.37 -20.52
N GLU A 165 -18.96 -4.31 -20.00
CA GLU A 165 -17.78 -4.39 -19.14
C GLU A 165 -18.01 -5.24 -17.89
N ASN A 166 -19.19 -5.13 -17.25
CA ASN A 166 -19.57 -5.89 -16.06
C ASN A 166 -19.80 -7.40 -16.29
N LYS A 167 -19.79 -7.87 -17.55
CA LYS A 167 -19.88 -9.30 -17.90
C LYS A 167 -18.54 -9.89 -18.36
N CYS A 168 -17.52 -9.05 -18.48
CA CYS A 168 -16.22 -9.44 -19.01
C CYS A 168 -15.22 -9.73 -17.90
N PHE A 169 -14.36 -10.71 -18.13
CA PHE A 169 -13.19 -10.97 -17.29
C PHE A 169 -12.12 -11.70 -18.09
N SER A 170 -10.87 -11.65 -17.61
CA SER A 170 -9.73 -12.25 -18.30
C SER A 170 -8.86 -13.01 -17.31
N ILE A 171 -8.37 -14.19 -17.72
CA ILE A 171 -7.47 -15.02 -16.91
C ILE A 171 -6.10 -14.99 -17.57
N ILE A 172 -5.09 -14.53 -16.83
CA ILE A 172 -3.70 -14.47 -17.26
C ILE A 172 -2.96 -15.63 -16.63
N HIS A 173 -2.30 -16.44 -17.46
CA HIS A 173 -1.66 -17.66 -17.01
C HIS A 173 -0.39 -17.98 -17.79
N GLY A 174 0.30 -19.04 -17.37
CA GLY A 174 1.51 -19.55 -18.02
C GLY A 174 2.79 -18.79 -17.64
N GLN A 175 3.93 -19.27 -18.12
CA GLN A 175 5.24 -18.84 -17.67
C GLN A 175 5.54 -17.36 -18.00
N GLY A 176 5.43 -16.50 -16.99
CA GLY A 176 5.62 -15.05 -17.10
C GLY A 176 4.36 -14.27 -17.51
N GLY A 177 3.15 -14.82 -17.31
CA GLY A 177 1.89 -14.11 -17.55
C GLY A 177 1.62 -13.77 -19.02
N ARG A 178 2.11 -14.62 -19.94
CA ARG A 178 2.07 -14.36 -21.38
C ARG A 178 0.82 -14.87 -22.09
N ASP A 179 0.06 -15.78 -21.47
CA ASP A 179 -1.16 -16.31 -22.05
C ASP A 179 -2.40 -15.64 -21.41
N VAL A 180 -3.31 -15.17 -22.26
CA VAL A 180 -4.56 -14.52 -21.84
C VAL A 180 -5.77 -15.31 -22.35
N LEU A 181 -6.72 -15.55 -21.44
CA LEU A 181 -8.00 -16.15 -21.72
C LEU A 181 -9.11 -15.13 -21.41
N ASP A 182 -9.56 -14.42 -22.45
CA ASP A 182 -10.65 -13.45 -22.41
C ASP A 182 -12.01 -14.16 -22.45
N LEU A 183 -12.88 -13.91 -21.45
CA LEU A 183 -14.16 -14.57 -21.25
C LEU A 183 -15.30 -13.56 -21.04
N VAL A 184 -16.48 -13.88 -21.55
CA VAL A 184 -17.72 -13.13 -21.32
C VAL A 184 -18.78 -14.07 -20.75
N ALA A 185 -19.31 -13.72 -19.58
CA ALA A 185 -20.39 -14.44 -18.91
C ALA A 185 -21.77 -14.01 -19.43
N SER A 186 -22.81 -14.79 -19.13
CA SER A 186 -24.17 -14.45 -19.57
C SER A 186 -24.76 -13.31 -18.72
N THR A 187 -24.38 -13.26 -17.44
CA THR A 187 -24.80 -12.23 -16.49
C THR A 187 -23.62 -11.70 -15.67
N GLU A 188 -23.81 -10.54 -15.05
CA GLU A 188 -22.84 -9.95 -14.13
C GLU A 188 -22.62 -10.86 -12.92
N GLU A 189 -23.67 -11.48 -12.39
CA GLU A 189 -23.58 -12.40 -11.25
C GLU A 189 -22.79 -13.67 -11.57
N GLU A 190 -22.90 -14.19 -12.80
CA GLU A 190 -22.05 -15.30 -13.25
C GLU A 190 -20.59 -14.86 -13.35
N ARG A 191 -20.31 -13.67 -13.92
CA ARG A 191 -18.96 -13.11 -14.00
C ARG A 191 -18.35 -12.97 -12.61
N ASP A 192 -19.09 -12.38 -11.67
CA ASP A 192 -18.65 -12.17 -10.30
C ASP A 192 -18.35 -13.49 -9.62
N ALA A 193 -19.24 -14.48 -9.72
CA ALA A 193 -19.01 -15.82 -9.16
C ALA A 193 -17.72 -16.47 -9.71
N TRP A 194 -17.45 -16.32 -11.00
CA TRP A 194 -16.22 -16.83 -11.63
C TRP A 194 -14.96 -16.12 -11.15
N VAL A 195 -14.97 -14.78 -11.12
CA VAL A 195 -13.82 -13.98 -10.69
C VAL A 195 -13.52 -14.23 -9.21
N THR A 196 -14.54 -14.14 -8.36
CA THR A 196 -14.42 -14.35 -6.91
C THR A 196 -13.96 -15.77 -6.60
N GLY A 197 -14.63 -16.79 -7.16
CA GLY A 197 -14.32 -18.18 -6.88
C GLY A 197 -12.96 -18.64 -7.43
N LEU A 198 -12.56 -18.20 -8.62
CA LEU A 198 -11.22 -18.52 -9.15
C LEU A 198 -10.12 -17.79 -8.38
N SER A 199 -10.31 -16.51 -8.03
CA SER A 199 -9.30 -15.74 -7.27
C SER A 199 -9.04 -16.39 -5.92
N HIS A 200 -10.12 -16.79 -5.25
CA HIS A 200 -10.09 -17.55 -4.00
C HIS A 200 -9.29 -18.85 -4.12
N LEU A 201 -9.60 -19.69 -5.10
CA LEU A 201 -8.90 -20.97 -5.31
C LEU A 201 -7.45 -20.79 -5.77
N VAL A 202 -7.12 -19.74 -6.53
CA VAL A 202 -5.74 -19.47 -6.96
C VAL A 202 -4.88 -19.03 -5.78
N GLN A 203 -5.37 -18.13 -4.92
CA GLN A 203 -4.69 -17.71 -3.69
C GLN A 203 -4.44 -18.91 -2.78
N SER A 204 -5.47 -19.73 -2.59
CA SER A 204 -5.44 -20.97 -1.85
C SER A 204 -4.34 -21.94 -2.29
N VAL A 205 -4.29 -22.20 -3.60
CA VAL A 205 -3.32 -23.12 -4.20
C VAL A 205 -1.91 -22.54 -4.12
N LYS A 206 -1.75 -21.23 -4.26
CA LYS A 206 -0.46 -20.55 -4.11
C LYS A 206 0.06 -20.61 -2.68
N ALA A 207 -0.77 -20.34 -1.67
CA ALA A 207 -0.38 -20.44 -0.26
C ALA A 207 0.10 -21.86 0.12
N LEU A 208 -0.66 -22.89 -0.28
CA LEU A 208 -0.26 -24.30 -0.08
C LEU A 208 1.00 -24.69 -0.87
N HIS A 209 1.20 -24.07 -2.04
CA HIS A 209 2.41 -24.25 -2.82
C HIS A 209 3.60 -23.58 -2.13
N GLU A 210 3.44 -22.37 -1.59
CA GLU A 210 4.46 -21.61 -0.88
C GLU A 210 4.93 -22.32 0.40
N GLU A 211 4.02 -22.89 1.20
CA GLU A 211 4.38 -23.66 2.40
C GLU A 211 5.25 -24.89 2.05
N LYS A 212 4.85 -25.65 1.03
CA LYS A 212 5.64 -26.80 0.55
C LYS A 212 6.95 -26.37 -0.12
N GLN A 213 6.95 -25.25 -0.83
CA GLN A 213 8.18 -24.66 -1.40
C GLN A 213 9.11 -24.17 -0.31
N TYR A 214 8.59 -23.70 0.83
CA TYR A 214 9.38 -23.24 1.96
C TYR A 214 10.10 -24.39 2.66
N ASP A 215 9.44 -25.53 2.88
CA ASP A 215 10.09 -26.74 3.39
C ASP A 215 11.14 -27.29 2.41
N VAL A 216 10.83 -27.29 1.12
CA VAL A 216 11.79 -27.66 0.06
C VAL A 216 12.97 -26.68 0.02
N TRP A 217 12.72 -25.39 0.22
CA TRP A 217 13.73 -24.35 0.28
C TRP A 217 14.58 -24.48 1.55
N LEU A 218 13.99 -24.77 2.72
CA LEU A 218 14.72 -25.03 3.97
C LEU A 218 15.65 -26.24 3.83
N ARG A 219 15.18 -27.31 3.17
CA ARG A 219 16.02 -28.47 2.83
C ARG A 219 17.19 -28.08 1.92
N LYS A 220 16.96 -27.20 0.94
CA LYS A 220 18.03 -26.68 0.07
C LYS A 220 19.01 -25.78 0.83
N GLN A 221 18.52 -24.93 1.74
CA GLN A 221 19.38 -24.09 2.59
C GLN A 221 20.21 -24.93 3.58
N PHE A 222 19.65 -26.05 4.05
CA PHE A 222 20.39 -27.05 4.82
C PHE A 222 21.54 -27.66 4.01
N GLU A 223 21.28 -28.08 2.76
CA GLU A 223 22.31 -28.59 1.85
C GLU A 223 23.42 -27.56 1.58
N GLU A 224 23.07 -26.28 1.40
CA GLU A 224 24.03 -25.20 1.20
C GLU A 224 24.87 -24.88 2.47
N ALA A 225 24.30 -25.12 3.66
CA ALA A 225 24.98 -24.92 4.94
C ALA A 225 25.86 -26.11 5.35
N ASP A 226 25.60 -27.31 4.82
CA ASP A 226 26.35 -28.55 5.02
C ASP A 226 27.65 -28.53 4.19
N LYS A 227 28.58 -27.64 4.56
CA LYS A 227 29.80 -27.36 3.76
C LYS A 227 30.73 -28.56 3.61
N ASP A 228 30.70 -29.50 4.55
CA ASP A 228 31.48 -30.73 4.50
C ASP A 228 30.70 -31.90 3.85
N ASN A 229 29.47 -31.64 3.36
CA ASN A 229 28.56 -32.59 2.70
C ASN A 229 28.38 -33.88 3.50
N ASN A 230 28.33 -33.74 4.81
CA ASN A 230 28.27 -34.87 5.71
C ASN A 230 26.81 -35.34 5.91
N GLY A 231 25.82 -34.55 5.50
CA GLY A 231 24.38 -34.78 5.65
C GLY A 231 23.80 -34.35 6.99
N SER A 232 24.53 -33.53 7.76
CA SER A 232 24.13 -33.07 9.09
C SER A 232 24.81 -31.74 9.47
N LEU A 233 24.11 -30.89 10.20
CA LEU A 233 24.65 -29.62 10.67
C LEU A 233 25.00 -29.69 12.16
N ASN A 234 26.23 -29.29 12.50
CA ASN A 234 26.58 -29.02 13.90
C ASN A 234 25.96 -27.69 14.36
N PHE A 235 26.08 -27.38 15.66
CA PHE A 235 25.45 -26.19 16.22
C PHE A 235 26.03 -24.87 15.67
N SER A 236 27.32 -24.86 15.32
CA SER A 236 27.97 -23.67 14.75
C SER A 236 27.42 -23.37 13.35
N GLU A 237 27.25 -24.40 12.53
CA GLU A 237 26.65 -24.31 11.20
C GLU A 237 25.18 -23.90 11.26
N CYS A 238 24.40 -24.45 12.19
CA CYS A 238 23.03 -24.00 12.42
C CYS A 238 22.97 -22.51 12.78
N CYS A 239 23.86 -22.01 13.66
CA CYS A 239 23.91 -20.59 14.00
C CYS A 239 24.33 -19.72 12.81
N ALA A 240 25.22 -20.21 11.94
CA ALA A 240 25.64 -19.50 10.74
C ALA A 240 24.50 -19.41 9.72
N LEU A 241 23.76 -20.50 9.52
CA LEU A 241 22.59 -20.53 8.65
C LEU A 241 21.49 -19.59 9.18
N LEU A 242 21.18 -19.60 10.48
CA LEU A 242 20.20 -18.66 11.05
C LEU A 242 20.58 -17.19 10.84
N LYS A 243 21.87 -16.85 10.94
CA LYS A 243 22.36 -15.50 10.61
C LYS A 243 22.20 -15.15 9.13
N GLN A 244 22.46 -16.10 8.24
CA GLN A 244 22.24 -15.93 6.79
C GLN A 244 20.75 -15.71 6.48
N LEU A 245 19.87 -16.36 7.24
CA LEU A 245 18.42 -16.17 7.18
C LEU A 245 17.94 -14.91 7.95
N ASN A 246 18.86 -14.06 8.41
CA ASN A 246 18.60 -12.83 9.15
C ASN A 246 17.82 -13.02 10.49
N ILE A 247 17.93 -14.19 11.11
CA ILE A 247 17.28 -14.49 12.39
C ILE A 247 18.24 -14.15 13.53
N LYS A 248 17.92 -13.08 14.27
CA LYS A 248 18.67 -12.66 15.48
C LYS A 248 18.16 -13.44 16.70
N MET A 249 19.00 -14.26 17.33
CA MET A 249 18.61 -15.10 18.46
C MET A 249 19.71 -15.25 19.53
N ASP A 250 19.29 -15.47 20.77
CA ASP A 250 20.16 -15.81 21.89
C ASP A 250 20.77 -17.21 21.72
N LYS A 251 22.11 -17.31 21.81
CA LYS A 251 22.85 -18.57 21.58
C LYS A 251 22.52 -19.65 22.61
N ILE A 252 22.17 -19.26 23.85
CA ILE A 252 21.85 -20.22 24.91
C ILE A 252 20.50 -20.87 24.63
N HIS A 253 19.51 -20.06 24.25
CA HIS A 253 18.19 -20.54 23.84
C HIS A 253 18.26 -21.42 22.58
N ALA A 254 18.97 -20.98 21.54
CA ALA A 254 19.17 -21.76 20.33
C ALA A 254 19.84 -23.11 20.62
N LYS A 255 20.82 -23.17 21.53
CA LYS A 255 21.48 -24.44 21.90
C LYS A 255 20.51 -25.41 22.59
N LYS A 256 19.60 -24.89 23.41
CA LYS A 256 18.57 -25.71 24.05
C LYS A 256 17.62 -26.34 23.03
N LEU A 257 17.12 -25.55 22.09
CA LEU A 257 16.24 -26.03 21.02
C LEU A 257 16.96 -27.02 20.10
N PHE A 258 18.22 -26.75 19.75
CA PHE A 258 19.06 -27.66 18.97
C PHE A 258 19.18 -29.04 19.64
N ASN A 259 19.45 -29.06 20.94
CA ASN A 259 19.56 -30.31 21.69
C ASN A 259 18.20 -31.05 21.81
N GLN A 260 17.08 -30.32 21.82
CA GLN A 260 15.73 -30.90 21.86
C GLN A 260 15.33 -31.53 20.52
N ALA A 261 15.72 -30.89 19.41
CA ALA A 261 15.46 -31.38 18.07
C ALA A 261 16.35 -32.56 17.67
N ASN A 262 17.52 -32.73 18.30
CA ASN A 262 18.41 -33.88 18.10
C ASN A 262 17.85 -35.15 18.78
N THR A 263 16.83 -35.72 18.16
CA THR A 263 16.16 -36.95 18.59
C THR A 263 16.97 -38.22 18.29
N SER A 264 17.73 -38.21 17.19
CA SER A 264 18.63 -39.26 16.71
C SER A 264 19.83 -39.47 17.66
N LYS A 265 20.17 -38.43 18.44
CA LYS A 265 21.34 -38.33 19.32
C LYS A 265 22.65 -38.57 18.58
N GLN A 266 22.64 -38.36 17.26
CA GLN A 266 23.81 -38.49 16.39
C GLN A 266 24.91 -37.54 16.88
N LYS A 267 26.14 -38.05 16.85
CA LYS A 267 27.34 -37.27 17.11
C LYS A 267 28.36 -37.50 16.02
N ARG A 268 28.99 -36.43 15.57
CA ARG A 268 30.11 -36.45 14.62
C ARG A 268 31.27 -35.67 15.22
N ASP A 269 32.45 -36.26 15.18
CA ASP A 269 33.67 -35.72 15.82
C ASP A 269 33.48 -35.34 17.30
N GLY A 270 32.59 -36.06 18.00
CA GLY A 270 32.26 -35.82 19.40
C GLY A 270 31.20 -34.74 19.66
N GLU A 271 30.77 -34.00 18.63
CA GLU A 271 29.75 -32.97 18.70
C GLU A 271 28.36 -33.47 18.29
N GLN A 272 27.32 -32.90 18.87
CA GLN A 272 25.94 -33.17 18.46
C GLN A 272 25.64 -32.48 17.13
N VAL A 273 24.97 -33.21 16.23
CA VAL A 273 24.55 -32.74 14.90
C VAL A 273 23.05 -32.92 14.69
N LEU A 274 22.46 -32.17 13.77
CA LEU A 274 21.07 -32.34 13.31
C LEU A 274 21.07 -32.83 11.87
N GLU A 275 20.34 -33.91 11.61
CA GLU A 275 19.99 -34.32 10.23
C GLU A 275 18.90 -33.39 9.67
N VAL A 276 18.63 -33.45 8.37
CA VAL A 276 17.77 -32.45 7.69
C VAL A 276 16.36 -32.36 8.30
N GLU A 277 15.74 -33.49 8.64
CA GLU A 277 14.45 -33.50 9.33
C GLU A 277 14.51 -32.90 10.74
N GLU A 278 15.61 -33.13 11.46
CA GLU A 278 15.83 -32.58 12.80
C GLU A 278 16.14 -31.08 12.77
N PHE A 279 16.80 -30.62 11.71
CA PHE A 279 17.03 -29.21 11.46
C PHE A 279 15.72 -28.47 11.13
N VAL A 280 14.86 -29.05 10.29
CA VAL A 280 13.52 -28.49 10.03
C VAL A 280 12.73 -28.38 11.34
N ALA A 281 12.73 -29.43 12.18
CA ALA A 281 12.09 -29.38 13.48
C ALA A 281 12.69 -28.34 14.44
N PHE A 282 14.03 -28.21 14.45
CA PHE A 282 14.75 -27.17 15.19
C PHE A 282 14.36 -25.75 14.73
N TYR A 283 14.25 -25.54 13.42
CA TYR A 283 13.86 -24.26 12.82
C TYR A 283 12.42 -23.88 13.19
N HIS A 284 11.46 -24.81 13.08
CA HIS A 284 10.10 -24.54 13.55
C HIS A 284 10.03 -24.29 15.05
N ALA A 285 10.86 -24.96 15.85
CA ALA A 285 10.92 -24.72 17.28
C ALA A 285 11.49 -23.32 17.63
N LEU A 286 12.36 -22.75 16.78
CA LEU A 286 12.86 -21.38 16.93
C LEU A 286 11.79 -20.33 16.67
N LEU A 287 10.80 -20.63 15.84
CA LEU A 287 9.66 -19.75 15.58
C LEU A 287 8.61 -19.78 16.71
N LYS A 288 8.77 -20.65 17.72
CA LYS A 288 7.87 -20.68 18.89
C LYS A 288 8.19 -19.53 19.83
N MET A 289 7.19 -18.73 20.20
CA MET A 289 7.36 -17.57 21.09
C MET A 289 7.03 -17.93 22.55
N PRO A 290 8.02 -18.06 23.46
CA PRO A 290 7.79 -18.54 24.83
C PRO A 290 6.85 -17.66 25.67
N GLU A 291 6.78 -16.37 25.37
CA GLU A 291 5.85 -15.41 25.97
C GLU A 291 4.40 -15.73 25.61
N VAL A 292 4.11 -16.06 24.35
CA VAL A 292 2.77 -16.49 23.93
C VAL A 292 2.45 -17.87 24.45
N GLU A 293 3.43 -18.77 24.58
CA GLU A 293 3.22 -20.06 25.26
C GLU A 293 2.81 -19.87 26.73
N LYS A 294 3.47 -18.97 27.46
CA LYS A 294 3.10 -18.64 28.84
C LYS A 294 1.70 -18.02 28.91
N LEU A 295 1.38 -17.15 27.97
CA LEU A 295 0.07 -16.50 27.86
C LEU A 295 -1.03 -17.52 27.58
N TYR A 296 -0.84 -18.40 26.60
CA TYR A 296 -1.76 -19.48 26.28
C TYR A 296 -1.99 -20.39 27.48
N LYS A 297 -0.91 -20.82 28.17
CA LYS A 297 -0.99 -21.65 29.38
C LYS A 297 -1.73 -21.01 30.55
N LYS A 298 -1.78 -19.68 30.61
CA LYS A 298 -2.54 -18.95 31.65
C LYS A 298 -4.05 -19.13 31.49
N TYR A 299 -4.52 -19.38 30.27
CA TYR A 299 -5.94 -19.45 29.95
C TYR A 299 -6.41 -20.87 29.59
N CYS A 300 -5.56 -21.73 29.01
CA CYS A 300 -5.96 -23.09 28.64
C CYS A 300 -6.16 -24.02 29.84
N SER A 301 -6.80 -25.17 29.62
CA SER A 301 -6.97 -26.20 30.64
C SER A 301 -5.64 -26.88 30.98
N GLU A 302 -5.25 -26.93 32.26
CA GLU A 302 -4.04 -27.64 32.72
C GLU A 302 -4.10 -29.16 32.45
N LYS A 303 -5.31 -29.74 32.39
CA LYS A 303 -5.48 -31.19 32.20
C LYS A 303 -5.39 -31.62 30.75
N THR A 304 -5.91 -30.81 29.83
CA THR A 304 -5.99 -31.16 28.40
C THR A 304 -4.99 -30.40 27.56
N GLY A 305 -4.47 -29.26 28.04
CA GLY A 305 -3.64 -28.35 27.25
C GLY A 305 -4.42 -27.59 26.18
N LEU A 306 -5.75 -27.68 26.18
CA LEU A 306 -6.64 -27.06 25.18
C LEU A 306 -7.39 -25.87 25.78
N MET A 307 -7.65 -24.86 24.95
CA MET A 307 -8.45 -23.70 25.30
C MET A 307 -9.88 -23.87 24.79
N SER A 308 -10.86 -23.60 25.65
CA SER A 308 -12.29 -23.52 25.30
C SER A 308 -12.71 -22.09 24.95
N ALA A 309 -13.90 -21.91 24.37
CA ALA A 309 -14.43 -20.60 24.03
C ALA A 309 -14.56 -19.66 25.24
N ASP A 310 -14.97 -20.18 26.41
CA ASP A 310 -15.04 -19.37 27.64
C ASP A 310 -13.65 -18.89 28.10
N GLN A 311 -12.63 -19.73 27.92
CA GLN A 311 -11.25 -19.40 28.26
C GLN A 311 -10.67 -18.38 27.28
N LEU A 312 -10.99 -18.50 25.99
CA LEU A 312 -10.61 -17.51 24.99
C LEU A 312 -11.30 -16.16 25.24
N CYS A 313 -12.61 -16.17 25.55
CA CYS A 313 -13.36 -14.97 25.96
C CYS A 313 -12.70 -14.29 27.17
N ALA A 314 -12.29 -15.05 28.18
CA ALA A 314 -11.57 -14.51 29.33
C ALA A 314 -10.23 -13.85 28.95
N PHE A 315 -9.52 -14.39 27.97
CA PHE A 315 -8.31 -13.77 27.41
C PHE A 315 -8.63 -12.45 26.70
N LEU A 316 -9.62 -12.43 25.80
CA LEU A 316 -10.02 -11.24 25.04
C LEU A 316 -10.43 -10.09 25.97
N HIS A 317 -11.20 -10.39 27.01
CA HIS A 317 -11.65 -9.39 27.96
C HIS A 317 -10.50 -8.81 28.79
N LYS A 318 -9.61 -9.68 29.26
CA LYS A 318 -8.62 -9.31 30.27
C LYS A 318 -7.35 -8.73 29.69
N GLU A 319 -6.84 -9.31 28.61
CA GLU A 319 -5.57 -8.89 28.02
C GLU A 319 -5.76 -7.90 26.87
N GLN A 320 -6.88 -7.99 26.15
CA GLN A 320 -7.13 -7.23 24.92
C GLN A 320 -8.18 -6.12 25.10
N GLY A 321 -8.88 -6.09 26.24
CA GLY A 321 -9.90 -5.08 26.53
C GLY A 321 -11.19 -5.20 25.71
N LEU A 322 -11.36 -6.30 24.98
CA LEU A 322 -12.48 -6.54 24.06
C LEU A 322 -13.69 -7.12 24.79
N THR A 323 -14.28 -6.33 25.69
CA THR A 323 -15.32 -6.77 26.65
C THR A 323 -16.67 -7.14 26.04
N ASP A 324 -16.85 -6.89 24.75
CA ASP A 324 -18.05 -7.15 23.95
C ASP A 324 -18.05 -8.55 23.30
N TYR A 325 -17.00 -9.36 23.51
CA TYR A 325 -16.87 -10.71 22.96
C TYR A 325 -17.40 -11.79 23.91
N ASP A 326 -18.56 -12.35 23.59
CA ASP A 326 -19.16 -13.46 24.32
C ASP A 326 -18.67 -14.85 23.86
N HIS A 327 -19.20 -15.90 24.49
CA HIS A 327 -18.89 -17.28 24.14
C HIS A 327 -19.11 -17.61 22.65
N SER A 328 -20.16 -17.05 22.05
CA SER A 328 -20.49 -17.29 20.63
C SER A 328 -19.45 -16.62 19.73
N GLN A 329 -19.06 -15.38 20.02
CA GLN A 329 -18.01 -14.68 19.28
C GLN A 329 -16.64 -15.37 19.46
N ALA A 330 -16.29 -15.79 20.67
CA ALA A 330 -15.08 -16.57 20.91
C ALA A 330 -15.09 -17.90 20.14
N THR A 331 -16.23 -18.59 20.07
CA THR A 331 -16.38 -19.82 19.28
C THR A 331 -16.17 -19.56 17.78
N LYS A 332 -16.62 -18.42 17.25
CA LYS A 332 -16.35 -18.03 15.85
C LYS A 332 -14.86 -17.86 15.60
N LEU A 333 -14.17 -17.12 16.47
CA LEU A 333 -12.72 -16.97 16.39
C LEU A 333 -12.01 -18.32 16.46
N MET A 334 -12.47 -19.25 17.31
CA MET A 334 -11.90 -20.60 17.35
C MET A 334 -12.11 -21.34 16.03
N ASN A 335 -13.30 -21.29 15.45
CA ASN A 335 -13.57 -21.96 14.18
C ASN A 335 -12.75 -21.39 13.01
N GLU A 336 -12.46 -20.09 13.08
CA GLU A 336 -11.67 -19.33 12.11
C GLU A 336 -10.17 -19.62 12.24
N PHE A 337 -9.60 -19.49 13.45
CA PHE A 337 -8.16 -19.52 13.65
C PHE A 337 -7.61 -20.89 14.10
N GLU A 338 -8.44 -21.82 14.58
CA GLU A 338 -7.98 -23.18 14.87
C GLU A 338 -7.87 -24.02 13.58
N ILE A 339 -6.66 -24.53 13.31
CA ILE A 339 -6.35 -25.29 12.10
C ILE A 339 -6.69 -26.77 12.27
N SER A 340 -6.61 -27.30 13.49
CA SER A 340 -6.91 -28.71 13.72
C SER A 340 -8.40 -29.01 13.76
N ASN A 341 -8.73 -30.30 13.59
CA ASN A 341 -10.05 -30.87 13.79
C ASN A 341 -10.57 -30.82 15.24
N LEU A 342 -9.83 -30.20 16.17
CA LEU A 342 -10.31 -29.93 17.53
C LEU A 342 -11.30 -28.77 17.58
N LYS A 343 -11.37 -27.93 16.55
CA LYS A 343 -12.39 -26.87 16.45
C LYS A 343 -13.81 -27.42 16.43
N ASP A 344 -14.03 -28.57 15.78
CA ASP A 344 -15.31 -29.28 15.76
C ASP A 344 -15.74 -29.77 17.15
N GLN A 345 -14.78 -29.87 18.07
CA GLN A 345 -14.99 -30.24 19.48
C GLN A 345 -15.06 -29.00 20.40
N GLY A 346 -15.00 -27.79 19.84
CA GLY A 346 -15.04 -26.53 20.58
C GLY A 346 -13.74 -26.22 21.33
N TYR A 347 -12.60 -26.65 20.79
CA TYR A 347 -11.28 -26.42 21.38
C TYR A 347 -10.30 -25.75 20.42
N MET A 348 -9.45 -24.89 20.99
CA MET A 348 -8.34 -24.21 20.33
C MET A 348 -7.03 -24.72 20.94
N THR A 349 -6.07 -24.96 20.08
CA THR A 349 -4.71 -25.36 20.39
C THR A 349 -3.82 -24.13 20.52
N GLN A 350 -2.60 -24.33 20.98
CA GLN A 350 -1.62 -23.26 21.04
C GLN A 350 -1.35 -22.66 19.64
N ASP A 351 -1.32 -23.51 18.61
CA ASP A 351 -1.08 -23.07 17.23
C ASP A 351 -2.25 -22.20 16.74
N GLY A 352 -3.50 -22.61 16.96
CA GLY A 352 -4.66 -21.76 16.63
C GLY A 352 -4.68 -20.43 17.37
N PHE A 353 -4.21 -20.41 18.62
CA PHE A 353 -4.04 -19.17 19.38
C PHE A 353 -2.93 -18.27 18.81
N TYR A 354 -1.83 -18.85 18.31
CA TYR A 354 -0.81 -18.08 17.60
C TYR A 354 -1.35 -17.44 16.32
N HIS A 355 -2.10 -18.20 15.52
CA HIS A 355 -2.73 -17.69 14.31
C HIS A 355 -3.72 -16.56 14.62
N LEU A 356 -4.50 -16.70 15.69
CA LEU A 356 -5.36 -15.63 16.18
C LEU A 356 -4.56 -14.36 16.49
N LEU A 357 -3.46 -14.45 17.26
CA LEU A 357 -2.66 -13.28 17.63
C LEU A 357 -1.94 -12.59 16.46
N LEU A 358 -1.72 -13.30 15.35
CA LEU A 358 -1.11 -12.76 14.13
C LEU A 358 -2.14 -12.22 13.14
N SER A 359 -3.44 -12.31 13.46
CA SER A 359 -4.50 -11.75 12.64
C SER A 359 -4.62 -10.24 12.79
N ASP A 360 -5.26 -9.59 11.83
CA ASP A 360 -5.47 -8.14 11.81
C ASP A 360 -6.34 -7.64 12.98
N MET A 361 -7.06 -8.56 13.64
CA MET A 361 -7.78 -8.27 14.89
C MET A 361 -6.85 -7.75 15.99
N PHE A 362 -5.58 -8.16 15.98
CA PHE A 362 -4.55 -7.69 16.91
C PHE A 362 -3.48 -6.85 16.23
N ASP A 363 -3.77 -6.29 15.05
CA ASP A 363 -2.94 -5.25 14.50
C ASP A 363 -2.86 -4.09 15.51
N VAL A 364 -1.65 -3.55 15.67
CA VAL A 364 -1.41 -2.36 16.48
C VAL A 364 -2.16 -1.15 15.91
N PHE A 365 -2.44 -1.15 14.61
CA PHE A 365 -3.24 -0.14 13.93
C PHE A 365 -4.71 -0.53 13.94
N ASN A 366 -5.58 0.44 14.23
CA ASN A 366 -7.02 0.23 14.12
C ASN A 366 -7.40 0.02 12.64
N CYS A 367 -7.84 -1.18 12.29
CA CYS A 367 -8.25 -1.53 10.92
C CYS A 367 -9.33 -0.59 10.36
N ASN A 368 -10.21 -0.05 11.21
CA ASN A 368 -11.23 0.93 10.81
C ASN A 368 -10.63 2.26 10.31
N HIS A 369 -9.34 2.50 10.51
CA HIS A 369 -8.64 3.73 10.11
C HIS A 369 -7.73 3.53 8.88
N GLN A 370 -7.54 2.29 8.40
CA GLN A 370 -6.53 1.99 7.37
C GLN A 370 -6.97 2.40 5.96
N ASN A 371 -8.26 2.25 5.64
CA ASN A 371 -8.75 2.38 4.25
C ASN A 371 -9.71 3.57 4.06
N GLU A 372 -10.18 4.19 5.14
CA GLU A 372 -11.13 5.29 5.06
C GLU A 372 -10.68 6.52 5.87
N ILE A 373 -11.06 7.69 5.35
CA ILE A 373 -10.90 8.97 6.04
C ILE A 373 -11.93 9.01 7.17
N HIS A 374 -11.44 8.80 8.39
CA HIS A 374 -12.26 8.72 9.61
C HIS A 374 -12.31 10.04 10.38
N GLN A 375 -11.49 11.04 10.00
CA GLN A 375 -11.56 12.37 10.56
C GLN A 375 -12.79 13.12 10.03
N ASP A 376 -13.38 13.99 10.84
CA ASP A 376 -14.37 14.95 10.33
C ASP A 376 -13.66 15.94 9.40
N MET A 377 -14.00 15.94 8.12
CA MET A 377 -13.40 16.80 7.09
C MET A 377 -14.20 18.08 6.81
N ASN A 378 -15.23 18.36 7.63
CA ASN A 378 -16.08 19.55 7.52
C ASN A 378 -15.68 20.71 8.46
N GLN A 379 -14.64 20.54 9.27
CA GLN A 379 -14.10 21.63 10.08
C GLN A 379 -13.37 22.64 9.19
N PRO A 380 -13.15 23.89 9.66
CA PRO A 380 -12.38 24.88 8.92
C PRO A 380 -10.96 24.38 8.60
N LEU A 381 -10.41 24.74 7.43
CA LEU A 381 -9.07 24.32 7.00
C LEU A 381 -7.96 24.62 8.04
N SER A 382 -8.11 25.64 8.89
CA SER A 382 -7.18 25.95 9.99
C SER A 382 -7.11 24.89 11.08
N HIS A 383 -8.09 23.98 11.18
CA HIS A 383 -8.15 22.96 12.23
C HIS A 383 -7.36 21.68 11.89
N TYR A 384 -6.71 21.62 10.73
CA TYR A 384 -6.00 20.42 10.26
C TYR A 384 -4.51 20.66 10.18
N PHE A 385 -3.74 19.63 10.52
CA PHE A 385 -2.35 19.54 10.08
C PHE A 385 -2.32 19.20 8.59
N ILE A 386 -1.65 20.05 7.80
CA ILE A 386 -1.57 19.91 6.35
C ILE A 386 -0.16 19.44 6.01
N ASP A 387 -0.05 18.25 5.41
CA ASP A 387 1.23 17.76 4.92
C ASP A 387 1.78 18.70 3.84
N SER A 388 3.00 19.20 4.05
CA SER A 388 3.54 20.39 3.40
C SER A 388 4.99 20.18 2.97
N SER A 389 5.30 20.58 1.75
CA SER A 389 6.65 20.54 1.17
C SER A 389 7.25 21.94 1.08
N HIS A 390 8.53 22.07 1.44
CA HIS A 390 9.31 23.30 1.33
C HIS A 390 10.33 23.16 0.19
N ASN A 391 10.45 24.18 -0.66
CA ASN A 391 11.28 24.15 -1.88
C ASN A 391 11.05 22.86 -2.70
N THR A 392 9.78 22.57 -3.01
CA THR A 392 9.32 21.30 -3.60
C THR A 392 10.04 20.90 -4.88
N TYR A 393 10.54 21.89 -5.63
CA TYR A 393 11.27 21.68 -6.88
C TYR A 393 12.64 21.03 -6.67
N LEU A 394 13.27 21.14 -5.49
CA LEU A 394 14.62 20.62 -5.25
C LEU A 394 14.60 19.12 -4.91
N THR A 395 15.29 18.31 -5.73
CA THR A 395 15.49 16.87 -5.46
C THR A 395 16.82 16.56 -4.76
N GLY A 396 17.66 17.59 -4.52
CA GLY A 396 18.99 17.47 -3.91
C GLY A 396 19.34 18.63 -2.97
N HIS A 397 20.63 18.97 -2.89
CA HIS A 397 21.14 20.01 -1.98
C HIS A 397 20.54 21.42 -2.26
N GLN A 398 20.31 22.21 -1.22
CA GLN A 398 19.73 23.57 -1.34
C GLN A 398 20.59 24.55 -2.15
N LEU A 399 21.91 24.33 -2.26
CA LEU A 399 22.84 25.27 -2.93
C LEU A 399 23.19 24.91 -4.38
N ALA A 400 23.06 23.62 -4.75
CA ALA A 400 23.51 23.10 -6.05
C ALA A 400 22.68 21.88 -6.53
N GLY A 401 21.51 21.65 -5.93
CA GLY A 401 20.63 20.55 -6.30
C GLY A 401 19.89 20.80 -7.61
N GLU A 402 19.42 19.72 -8.22
CA GLU A 402 18.58 19.82 -9.42
C GLU A 402 17.15 20.23 -9.03
N SER A 403 16.60 21.19 -9.78
CA SER A 403 15.18 21.47 -9.81
C SER A 403 14.51 20.49 -10.78
N SER A 404 13.43 19.82 -10.36
CA SER A 404 12.75 18.82 -11.17
C SER A 404 11.23 18.83 -10.97
N VAL A 405 10.50 18.58 -12.07
CA VAL A 405 9.05 18.30 -12.04
C VAL A 405 8.75 17.06 -11.19
N GLU A 406 9.65 16.08 -11.16
CA GLU A 406 9.49 14.84 -10.39
C GLU A 406 9.40 15.10 -8.88
N GLY A 407 9.99 16.20 -8.38
CA GLY A 407 9.86 16.61 -6.98
C GLY A 407 8.39 16.85 -6.60
N TYR A 408 7.64 17.53 -7.47
CA TYR A 408 6.21 17.76 -7.29
C TYR A 408 5.39 16.47 -7.41
N ILE A 409 5.71 15.60 -8.39
CA ILE A 409 5.03 14.32 -8.59
C ILE A 409 5.19 13.43 -7.35
N SER A 410 6.42 13.28 -6.87
CA SER A 410 6.75 12.47 -5.69
C SER A 410 6.06 12.98 -4.43
N ALA A 411 6.04 14.31 -4.21
CA ALA A 411 5.33 14.91 -3.09
C ALA A 411 3.82 14.61 -3.14
N LEU A 412 3.19 14.81 -4.31
CA LEU A 412 1.75 14.57 -4.49
C LEU A 412 1.37 13.10 -4.31
N LYS A 413 2.16 12.16 -4.84
CA LYS A 413 1.96 10.71 -4.67
C LYS A 413 2.06 10.25 -3.22
N ARG A 414 2.81 10.97 -2.38
CA ARG A 414 2.90 10.71 -0.93
C ARG A 414 1.78 11.35 -0.13
N GLY A 415 0.84 12.06 -0.78
CA GLY A 415 -0.28 12.72 -0.13
C GLY A 415 -0.03 14.18 0.27
N CYS A 416 1.14 14.76 -0.05
CA CYS A 416 1.46 16.16 0.30
C CYS A 416 0.42 17.12 -0.31
N ARG A 417 -0.06 18.08 0.48
CA ARG A 417 -1.16 19.00 0.13
C ARG A 417 -0.74 20.47 0.02
N LEU A 418 0.48 20.84 0.42
CA LEU A 418 1.03 22.18 0.18
C LEU A 418 2.38 22.09 -0.55
N LEU A 419 2.47 22.73 -1.71
CA LEU A 419 3.65 22.74 -2.57
C LEU A 419 4.17 24.17 -2.73
N GLU A 420 5.49 24.33 -2.76
CA GLU A 420 6.16 25.64 -2.89
C GLU A 420 6.65 25.89 -4.32
N LEU A 421 6.45 27.12 -4.81
CA LEU A 421 6.85 27.56 -6.14
C LEU A 421 7.61 28.89 -6.05
N ASP A 422 8.91 28.84 -6.26
CA ASP A 422 9.78 30.02 -6.26
C ASP A 422 9.88 30.55 -7.69
N LEU A 423 9.02 31.51 -8.02
CA LEU A 423 8.83 31.95 -9.40
C LEU A 423 9.66 33.18 -9.74
N TRP A 424 10.45 33.06 -10.79
CA TRP A 424 11.35 34.09 -11.30
C TRP A 424 11.08 34.35 -12.78
N ASP A 425 11.43 35.56 -13.23
CA ASP A 425 11.31 35.93 -14.64
C ASP A 425 12.22 35.01 -15.47
N GLY A 426 11.64 34.30 -16.46
CA GLY A 426 12.40 33.51 -17.41
C GLY A 426 12.61 34.23 -18.73
N ASP A 427 13.47 33.65 -19.55
CA ASP A 427 13.71 34.11 -20.92
C ASP A 427 12.45 33.91 -21.79
N ASP A 428 12.31 34.71 -22.85
CA ASP A 428 11.15 34.70 -23.76
C ASP A 428 9.76 34.97 -23.12
N GLY A 429 9.74 35.43 -21.86
CA GLY A 429 8.51 35.79 -21.15
C GLY A 429 7.80 34.63 -20.44
N GLU A 430 8.45 33.46 -20.35
CA GLU A 430 7.95 32.27 -19.66
C GLU A 430 8.43 32.21 -18.20
N PRO A 431 7.53 32.18 -17.19
CA PRO A 431 7.94 32.05 -15.79
C PRO A 431 8.70 30.75 -15.50
N ILE A 432 9.79 30.87 -14.74
CA ILE A 432 10.64 29.74 -14.34
C ILE A 432 10.63 29.55 -12.82
N ILE A 433 10.93 28.32 -12.38
CA ILE A 433 11.06 27.92 -10.98
C ILE A 433 12.50 27.50 -10.71
N TYR A 434 13.13 28.11 -9.70
CA TYR A 434 14.42 27.72 -9.15
C TYR A 434 14.70 28.47 -7.83
N HIS A 435 15.74 28.05 -7.10
CA HIS A 435 16.15 28.75 -5.89
C HIS A 435 17.03 29.95 -6.24
N GLY A 436 16.52 31.15 -6.00
CA GLY A 436 17.17 32.42 -6.35
C GLY A 436 18.62 32.50 -5.85
N HIS A 437 19.50 33.14 -6.63
CA HIS A 437 20.90 33.39 -6.24
C HIS A 437 21.73 32.13 -5.91
N THR A 438 21.30 30.94 -6.38
CA THR A 438 22.05 29.68 -6.24
C THR A 438 22.35 29.02 -7.60
N LEU A 439 23.12 27.93 -7.59
CA LEU A 439 23.52 27.17 -8.79
C LEU A 439 22.51 26.07 -9.18
N THR A 440 21.25 26.19 -8.73
CA THR A 440 20.21 25.21 -9.00
C THR A 440 19.74 25.28 -10.47
N SER A 441 19.34 24.14 -11.05
CA SER A 441 18.77 24.13 -12.41
C SER A 441 17.40 24.82 -12.43
N LYS A 442 16.93 25.19 -13.63
CA LYS A 442 15.66 25.90 -13.84
C LYS A 442 14.67 24.97 -14.52
N ILE A 443 13.42 24.99 -14.07
CA ILE A 443 12.29 24.33 -14.72
C ILE A 443 11.21 25.35 -15.04
N THR A 444 10.40 25.13 -16.07
CA THR A 444 9.34 26.08 -16.42
C THR A 444 8.11 25.86 -15.53
N LEU A 445 7.36 26.93 -15.24
CA LEU A 445 6.07 26.81 -14.56
C LEU A 445 5.09 25.95 -15.39
N ALA A 446 5.12 26.08 -16.72
CA ALA A 446 4.22 25.35 -17.61
C ALA A 446 4.40 23.84 -17.48
N ASP A 447 5.65 23.34 -17.42
CA ASP A 447 5.94 21.91 -17.28
C ASP A 447 5.51 21.40 -15.89
N VAL A 448 5.79 22.16 -14.83
CA VAL A 448 5.35 21.80 -13.47
C VAL A 448 3.83 21.71 -13.36
N LEU A 449 3.09 22.66 -13.96
CA LEU A 449 1.63 22.64 -13.95
C LEU A 449 1.07 21.50 -14.81
N ARG A 450 1.59 21.29 -16.02
CA ARG A 450 1.04 20.35 -17.01
C ARG A 450 1.39 18.90 -16.70
N ASP A 451 2.65 18.63 -16.42
CA ASP A 451 3.19 17.28 -16.34
C ASP A 451 3.27 16.78 -14.88
N GLY A 452 3.24 17.70 -13.91
CA GLY A 452 3.19 17.40 -12.48
C GLY A 452 1.81 17.63 -11.89
N ILE A 453 1.49 18.87 -11.55
CA ILE A 453 0.36 19.20 -10.67
C ILE A 453 -0.98 18.73 -11.27
N LYS A 454 -1.27 19.00 -12.54
CA LYS A 454 -2.56 18.64 -13.16
C LYS A 454 -2.87 17.15 -13.13
N LEU A 455 -1.86 16.31 -13.30
CA LEU A 455 -2.02 14.85 -13.39
C LEU A 455 -2.12 14.21 -12.01
N TYR A 456 -1.36 14.72 -11.04
CA TYR A 456 -1.13 14.05 -9.76
C TYR A 456 -1.79 14.73 -8.55
N ALA A 457 -2.35 15.94 -8.71
CA ALA A 457 -2.91 16.73 -7.60
C ALA A 457 -3.89 15.92 -6.73
N PHE A 458 -4.74 15.10 -7.34
CA PHE A 458 -5.80 14.37 -6.65
C PHE A 458 -5.71 12.84 -6.76
N GLU A 459 -4.56 12.31 -7.20
CA GLU A 459 -4.37 10.85 -7.35
C GLU A 459 -4.36 10.14 -5.98
N ALA A 460 -3.58 10.63 -5.02
CA ALA A 460 -3.46 10.05 -3.69
C ALA A 460 -4.53 10.54 -2.69
N SER A 461 -5.14 11.71 -2.95
CA SER A 461 -6.11 12.32 -2.03
C SER A 461 -7.00 13.33 -2.77
N PRO A 462 -8.34 13.30 -2.58
CA PRO A 462 -9.26 14.24 -3.22
C PRO A 462 -9.30 15.63 -2.55
N TYR A 463 -8.64 15.79 -1.40
CA TYR A 463 -8.62 17.03 -0.62
C TYR A 463 -7.73 18.10 -1.26
N PRO A 464 -7.99 19.40 -0.98
CA PRO A 464 -7.38 20.51 -1.71
C PRO A 464 -5.84 20.51 -1.70
N VAL A 465 -5.27 20.99 -2.79
CA VAL A 465 -3.82 21.25 -2.93
C VAL A 465 -3.57 22.76 -2.88
N ILE A 466 -2.62 23.21 -2.07
CA ILE A 466 -2.23 24.61 -1.90
C ILE A 466 -0.91 24.85 -2.63
N LEU A 467 -0.90 25.79 -3.58
CA LEU A 467 0.30 26.29 -4.24
C LEU A 467 0.75 27.57 -3.54
N SER A 468 1.81 27.46 -2.75
CA SER A 468 2.44 28.59 -2.06
C SER A 468 3.46 29.25 -2.99
N ILE A 469 3.12 30.43 -3.51
CA ILE A 469 3.96 31.17 -4.46
C ILE A 469 4.88 32.13 -3.71
N GLU A 470 6.18 31.98 -3.95
CA GLU A 470 7.18 33.01 -3.72
C GLU A 470 7.40 33.78 -5.05
N ASN A 471 6.92 35.01 -5.10
CA ASN A 471 6.77 35.74 -6.37
C ASN A 471 7.89 36.76 -6.60
N HIS A 472 8.80 36.43 -7.51
CA HIS A 472 9.85 37.34 -8.00
C HIS A 472 9.60 37.86 -9.42
N LEU A 473 8.42 37.58 -10.00
CA LEU A 473 8.07 37.91 -11.39
C LEU A 473 7.80 39.41 -11.60
N SER A 474 8.14 39.89 -12.80
CA SER A 474 7.65 41.13 -13.39
C SER A 474 6.13 41.12 -13.59
N LEU A 475 5.49 42.29 -13.73
CA LEU A 475 4.04 42.37 -13.93
C LEU A 475 3.56 41.59 -15.16
N ASP A 476 4.32 41.62 -16.25
CA ASP A 476 3.94 40.92 -17.48
C ASP A 476 4.01 39.40 -17.28
N GLN A 477 5.08 38.90 -16.64
CA GLN A 477 5.18 37.47 -16.35
C GLN A 477 4.23 37.01 -15.22
N GLN A 478 3.81 37.88 -14.30
CA GLN A 478 2.70 37.57 -13.38
C GLN A 478 1.39 37.34 -14.14
N ARG A 479 1.12 38.12 -15.19
CA ARG A 479 -0.06 37.88 -16.07
C ARG A 479 0.09 36.56 -16.83
N THR A 480 1.28 36.26 -17.35
CA THR A 480 1.57 34.98 -18.00
C THR A 480 1.37 33.81 -17.04
N MET A 481 1.88 33.90 -15.80
CA MET A 481 1.68 32.90 -14.75
C MET A 481 0.20 32.62 -14.50
N VAL A 482 -0.62 33.67 -14.29
CA VAL A 482 -2.07 33.51 -14.05
C VAL A 482 -2.76 32.89 -15.25
N LYS A 483 -2.37 33.28 -16.47
CA LYS A 483 -2.91 32.71 -17.70
C LYS A 483 -2.59 31.21 -17.79
N LEU A 484 -1.33 30.82 -17.56
CA LEU A 484 -0.91 29.41 -17.55
C LEU A 484 -1.68 28.59 -16.51
N MET A 485 -1.85 29.11 -15.28
CA MET A 485 -2.63 28.44 -14.24
C MET A 485 -4.08 28.21 -14.67
N LYS A 486 -4.74 29.22 -15.23
CA LYS A 486 -6.13 29.10 -15.72
C LYS A 486 -6.24 28.14 -16.90
N ASP A 487 -5.36 28.27 -17.89
CA ASP A 487 -5.41 27.46 -19.13
C ASP A 487 -5.09 25.98 -18.86
N ILE A 488 -4.15 25.70 -17.96
CA ILE A 488 -3.70 24.34 -17.66
C ILE A 488 -4.60 23.67 -16.61
N LEU A 489 -4.83 24.32 -15.46
CA LEU A 489 -5.55 23.71 -14.34
C LEU A 489 -7.08 23.77 -14.53
N GLY A 490 -7.60 24.74 -15.30
CA GLY A 490 -9.02 24.87 -15.59
C GLY A 490 -9.87 24.88 -14.32
N ASP A 491 -10.90 24.02 -14.29
CA ASP A 491 -11.86 23.93 -13.20
C ASP A 491 -11.27 23.43 -11.86
N MET A 492 -10.05 22.87 -11.89
CA MET A 492 -9.33 22.50 -10.67
C MET A 492 -8.88 23.75 -9.91
N LEU A 493 -8.62 24.87 -10.59
CA LEU A 493 -8.18 26.09 -9.92
C LEU A 493 -9.34 26.73 -9.13
N ALA A 494 -9.11 27.02 -7.85
CA ALA A 494 -10.08 27.72 -7.02
C ALA A 494 -10.15 29.20 -7.42
N THR A 495 -11.11 29.56 -8.28
CA THR A 495 -11.32 30.95 -8.72
C THR A 495 -12.57 31.61 -8.16
N ASP A 496 -13.36 30.87 -7.37
CA ASP A 496 -14.61 31.38 -6.82
C ASP A 496 -14.34 32.57 -5.88
N PRO A 497 -15.09 33.67 -6.00
CA PRO A 497 -14.92 34.83 -5.13
C PRO A 497 -15.29 34.45 -3.69
N VAL A 498 -14.40 34.78 -2.75
CA VAL A 498 -14.65 34.63 -1.32
C VAL A 498 -15.31 35.91 -0.79
N PRO A 499 -16.41 35.84 -0.03
CA PRO A 499 -17.05 37.03 0.54
C PRO A 499 -16.10 37.85 1.41
N ASP A 500 -16.16 39.18 1.31
CA ASP A 500 -15.29 40.08 2.08
C ASP A 500 -15.49 39.99 3.60
N ASP A 501 -16.67 39.54 4.02
CA ASP A 501 -17.11 39.35 5.41
C ASP A 501 -16.95 37.91 5.92
N ILE A 502 -16.20 37.06 5.19
CA ILE A 502 -15.92 35.70 5.63
C ILE A 502 -15.22 35.71 7.01
N THR A 503 -15.79 34.96 7.95
CA THR A 503 -15.26 34.82 9.32
C THR A 503 -14.61 33.47 9.57
N VAL A 504 -14.90 32.48 8.72
CA VAL A 504 -14.40 31.10 8.85
C VAL A 504 -13.95 30.59 7.49
N ILE A 505 -12.75 30.05 7.41
CA ILE A 505 -12.20 29.51 6.17
C ILE A 505 -12.94 28.22 5.75
N PRO A 506 -13.16 27.94 4.45
CA PRO A 506 -13.87 26.73 4.03
C PRO A 506 -13.17 25.45 4.49
N SER A 507 -13.95 24.37 4.61
CA SER A 507 -13.44 23.06 5.02
C SER A 507 -12.70 22.34 3.89
N PRO A 508 -11.84 21.34 4.21
CA PRO A 508 -11.28 20.44 3.20
C PRO A 508 -12.37 19.79 2.32
N GLU A 509 -13.51 19.41 2.91
CA GLU A 509 -14.64 18.83 2.18
C GLU A 509 -15.21 19.78 1.13
N ALA A 510 -15.42 21.05 1.49
CA ALA A 510 -15.94 22.08 0.58
C ALA A 510 -14.97 22.43 -0.55
N LEU A 511 -13.68 22.13 -0.38
CA LEU A 511 -12.59 22.44 -1.30
C LEU A 511 -12.06 21.20 -2.03
N LYS A 512 -12.80 20.07 -2.01
CA LYS A 512 -12.41 18.85 -2.73
C LYS A 512 -12.15 19.12 -4.21
N ASN A 513 -11.09 18.51 -4.72
CA ASN A 513 -10.62 18.65 -6.10
C ASN A 513 -10.28 20.09 -6.52
N LYS A 514 -9.96 20.96 -5.55
CA LYS A 514 -9.54 22.34 -5.80
C LYS A 514 -8.06 22.57 -5.50
N ILE A 515 -7.44 23.38 -6.35
CA ILE A 515 -6.08 23.89 -6.24
C ILE A 515 -6.17 25.36 -5.84
N ILE A 516 -5.62 25.69 -4.68
CA ILE A 516 -5.70 27.01 -4.06
C ILE A 516 -4.37 27.72 -4.26
N VAL A 517 -4.40 28.98 -4.70
CA VAL A 517 -3.20 29.79 -4.83
C VAL A 517 -3.02 30.67 -3.60
N ARG A 518 -1.88 30.49 -2.93
CA ARG A 518 -1.45 31.33 -1.80
C ARG A 518 -0.29 32.21 -2.25
N ALA A 519 -0.47 33.53 -2.19
CA ALA A 519 0.59 34.52 -2.42
C ALA A 519 0.43 35.74 -1.52
N LYS A 520 1.51 36.50 -1.28
CA LYS A 520 1.45 37.77 -0.54
C LYS A 520 0.71 38.83 -1.38
N LYS A 521 -0.30 39.51 -0.82
CA LYS A 521 -0.89 40.71 -1.43
C LYS A 521 -0.17 41.95 -0.91
N PRO A 522 0.53 42.74 -1.76
CA PRO A 522 1.02 44.05 -1.34
C PRO A 522 -0.16 44.93 -0.95
N LYS A 523 -0.01 45.69 0.15
CA LYS A 523 -0.98 46.73 0.51
C LYS A 523 -1.13 47.72 -0.65
N GLY A 524 -2.35 48.20 -0.84
CA GLY A 524 -2.69 49.23 -1.80
C GLY A 524 -1.80 50.46 -1.65
N SER A 525 -1.61 51.17 -2.75
CA SER A 525 -0.96 52.47 -2.83
C SER A 525 -1.44 53.43 -1.74
N GLU A 526 -0.68 53.57 -0.67
CA GLU A 526 -0.57 54.78 0.15
C GLU A 526 0.73 54.67 0.93
N VAL A 527 1.48 55.76 0.92
CA VAL A 527 2.87 55.86 1.35
C VAL A 527 2.89 55.89 2.87
N GLU A 528 3.18 54.77 3.51
CA GLU A 528 3.62 54.76 4.90
C GLU A 528 4.92 53.95 4.98
N ASP A 529 6.01 54.69 5.16
CA ASP A 529 7.31 54.18 5.56
C ASP A 529 7.15 53.50 6.93
N ASP A 530 7.46 52.21 7.01
CA ASP A 530 7.80 51.55 8.28
C ASP A 530 8.82 50.43 8.02
N ASP A 531 9.65 50.22 9.03
CA ASP A 531 11.05 49.80 8.98
C ASP A 531 11.35 48.35 8.54
N GLU A 532 12.66 48.16 8.31
CA GLU A 532 13.41 47.11 7.62
C GLU A 532 13.17 45.64 8.03
N ASP A 533 13.46 44.78 7.05
CA ASP A 533 14.17 43.49 7.11
C ASP A 533 14.01 42.58 8.32
N ASP A 534 13.25 41.50 8.12
CA ASP A 534 13.52 40.22 8.81
C ASP A 534 13.00 38.98 8.05
N ASP A 535 12.58 39.10 6.79
CA ASP A 535 12.06 37.96 6.00
C ASP A 535 12.81 37.69 4.67
N ASP A 536 13.82 38.49 4.29
CA ASP A 536 14.66 38.21 3.09
C ASP A 536 15.97 37.49 3.47
N GLN A 537 15.89 36.57 4.43
CA GLN A 537 17.04 35.72 4.76
C GLN A 537 17.25 34.56 3.78
N ASP A 538 16.45 34.49 2.71
CA ASP A 538 16.56 33.48 1.64
C ASP A 538 17.29 33.98 0.37
N SER A 539 17.79 35.22 0.34
CA SER A 539 18.74 35.66 -0.69
C SER A 539 20.16 35.77 -0.13
N ILE A 540 21.09 35.00 -0.70
CA ILE A 540 22.53 35.16 -0.48
C ILE A 540 22.96 36.48 -1.15
N ASP A 541 23.07 37.56 -0.37
CA ASP A 541 23.71 38.80 -0.83
C ASP A 541 25.23 38.59 -0.92
N TYR A 542 25.75 38.47 -2.15
CA TYR A 542 27.18 38.64 -2.41
C TYR A 542 27.51 40.14 -2.36
N ILE A 543 28.34 40.52 -1.39
CA ILE A 543 29.04 41.80 -1.36
C ILE A 543 29.98 41.83 -2.57
N ASP A 544 29.64 42.62 -3.60
CA ASP A 544 30.62 43.07 -4.58
C ASP A 544 31.53 44.07 -3.86
N SER A 545 32.81 43.72 -3.73
CA SER A 545 33.83 44.64 -3.23
C SER A 545 34.30 45.49 -4.41
N ASP A 546 33.71 46.68 -4.55
CA ASP A 546 34.43 47.81 -5.14
C ASP A 546 34.14 49.09 -4.35
N ASP A 547 35.19 49.86 -4.13
CA ASP A 547 35.28 50.98 -3.21
C ASP A 547 34.28 52.10 -3.55
N GLY A 548 33.39 52.42 -2.61
CA GLY A 548 32.64 53.67 -2.65
C GLY A 548 31.40 53.64 -1.77
N ALA A 549 31.32 54.56 -0.81
CA ALA A 549 30.12 54.82 -0.03
C ALA A 549 28.91 55.09 -0.95
N ALA A 550 28.10 54.06 -1.19
CA ALA A 550 26.85 54.15 -1.90
C ALA A 550 25.72 53.78 -0.93
N GLN A 551 24.89 54.77 -0.62
CA GLN A 551 23.63 54.62 0.12
C GLN A 551 22.83 53.43 -0.45
N SER A 552 22.38 52.52 0.42
CA SER A 552 21.44 51.46 0.05
C SER A 552 20.19 52.11 -0.54
N LYS A 553 20.00 51.98 -1.85
CA LYS A 553 18.75 52.38 -2.49
C LYS A 553 17.69 51.34 -2.11
N LYS A 554 16.66 51.75 -1.35
CA LYS A 554 15.44 50.98 -1.07
C LYS A 554 14.94 50.30 -2.35
N LYS A 555 14.88 48.96 -2.39
CA LYS A 555 14.27 48.23 -3.52
C LYS A 555 12.75 48.52 -3.49
N PRO A 556 12.15 49.07 -4.57
CA PRO A 556 10.72 49.32 -4.60
C PRO A 556 9.94 48.00 -4.56
N HIS A 557 8.88 47.94 -3.75
CA HIS A 557 7.97 46.79 -3.70
C HIS A 557 7.43 46.52 -5.12
N LYS A 558 7.63 45.32 -5.66
CA LYS A 558 7.07 44.96 -6.97
C LYS A 558 5.54 44.98 -6.87
N PRO A 559 4.83 45.69 -7.76
CA PRO A 559 3.38 45.68 -7.79
C PRO A 559 2.85 44.28 -8.13
N LEU A 560 1.68 43.94 -7.61
CA LEU A 560 1.00 42.66 -7.87
C LEU A 560 -0.05 42.84 -8.97
N ALA A 561 -0.01 42.00 -9.99
CA ALA A 561 -0.97 42.01 -11.09
C ALA A 561 -2.41 41.82 -10.57
N PRO A 562 -3.40 42.61 -11.04
CA PRO A 562 -4.80 42.44 -10.67
C PRO A 562 -5.33 41.02 -10.89
N GLU A 563 -4.86 40.35 -11.95
CA GLU A 563 -5.23 38.98 -12.30
C GLU A 563 -4.75 37.98 -11.24
N LEU A 564 -3.58 38.21 -10.66
CA LEU A 564 -3.04 37.39 -9.57
C LEU A 564 -3.81 37.64 -8.27
N ARG A 565 -4.17 38.89 -7.98
CA ARG A 565 -5.02 39.23 -6.81
C ARG A 565 -6.36 38.48 -6.83
N GLN A 566 -6.94 38.26 -8.02
CA GLN A 566 -8.23 37.58 -8.17
C GLN A 566 -8.17 36.09 -7.85
N ILE A 567 -7.06 35.41 -8.16
CA ILE A 567 -6.92 33.97 -7.90
C ILE A 567 -6.38 33.67 -6.49
N VAL A 568 -5.88 34.67 -5.76
CA VAL A 568 -5.51 34.58 -4.33
C VAL A 568 -6.75 34.94 -3.50
N ASN A 569 -7.64 33.97 -3.34
CA ASN A 569 -8.96 34.15 -2.73
C ASN A 569 -9.07 33.54 -1.31
N VAL A 570 -8.79 32.24 -1.16
CA VAL A 570 -9.02 31.49 0.08
C VAL A 570 -7.86 31.63 1.08
N LEU A 571 -6.62 31.71 0.58
CA LEU A 571 -5.41 31.82 1.41
C LEU A 571 -4.56 32.99 0.95
N GLU A 572 -4.53 34.05 1.74
CA GLU A 572 -3.78 35.28 1.46
C GLU A 572 -2.53 35.34 2.33
N GLY A 573 -1.34 35.40 1.73
CA GLY A 573 -0.10 35.57 2.47
C GLY A 573 -0.04 36.94 3.15
N LYS A 574 0.18 36.97 4.47
CA LYS A 574 0.32 38.21 5.26
C LYS A 574 1.56 38.16 6.15
N LYS A 575 2.27 39.29 6.30
CA LYS A 575 3.47 39.38 7.17
C LYS A 575 3.02 39.33 8.64
N PHE A 576 3.59 38.39 9.41
CA PHE A 576 3.33 38.29 10.84
C PHE A 576 4.22 39.26 11.62
N LEU A 577 3.59 40.24 12.27
CA LEU A 577 4.26 41.19 13.15
C LEU A 577 4.31 40.64 14.58
N ASN A 578 3.14 40.51 15.22
CA ASN A 578 2.95 39.96 16.54
C ASN A 578 1.48 39.53 16.71
N PHE A 579 1.17 38.83 17.82
CA PHE A 579 -0.19 38.35 18.08
C PHE A 579 -1.22 39.47 18.23
N GLN A 580 -0.85 40.61 18.83
CA GLN A 580 -1.78 41.72 19.03
C GLN A 580 -2.26 42.31 17.69
N ASP A 581 -1.31 42.64 16.79
CA ASP A 581 -1.62 43.08 15.42
C ASP A 581 -2.42 42.02 14.66
N ALA A 582 -2.08 40.75 14.85
CA ALA A 582 -2.77 39.67 14.20
C ALA A 582 -4.24 39.58 14.62
N PHE A 583 -4.52 39.58 15.92
CA PHE A 583 -5.87 39.53 16.45
C PHE A 583 -6.72 40.77 16.12
N GLU A 584 -6.10 41.92 15.88
CA GLU A 584 -6.81 43.15 15.51
C GLU A 584 -7.08 43.27 14.01
N THR A 585 -6.14 42.81 13.16
CA THR A 585 -6.15 43.15 11.73
C THR A 585 -6.32 41.97 10.78
N TYR A 586 -6.17 40.72 11.24
CA TYR A 586 -6.27 39.55 10.36
C TYR A 586 -7.72 39.14 10.16
N LYS A 587 -8.04 38.78 8.91
CA LYS A 587 -9.21 37.98 8.54
C LYS A 587 -8.83 36.50 8.56
N CYS A 588 -9.81 35.59 8.63
CA CYS A 588 -9.56 34.15 8.63
C CYS A 588 -8.76 33.66 7.41
N VAL A 589 -8.87 34.34 6.26
CA VAL A 589 -8.10 34.05 5.03
C VAL A 589 -6.63 34.49 5.09
N ASN A 590 -6.22 35.27 6.09
CA ASN A 590 -4.84 35.72 6.21
C ASN A 590 -3.95 34.60 6.80
N THR A 591 -2.89 34.26 6.08
CA THR A 591 -2.04 33.10 6.35
C THR A 591 -0.57 33.50 6.43
N PRO A 592 -0.01 33.67 7.63
CA PRO A 592 1.39 34.03 7.75
C PRO A 592 2.34 32.88 7.43
N SER A 593 3.52 33.23 6.93
CA SER A 593 4.70 32.35 6.99
C SER A 593 5.54 32.79 8.19
N ILE A 594 5.93 31.85 9.06
CA ILE A 594 6.78 32.12 10.22
C ILE A 594 7.99 31.19 10.15
N GLY A 595 9.20 31.75 10.17
CA GLY A 595 10.44 30.97 10.21
C GLY A 595 10.54 30.11 11.48
N GLU A 596 11.15 28.94 11.38
CA GLU A 596 11.22 27.93 12.44
C GLU A 596 11.68 28.48 13.80
N THR A 597 12.77 29.25 13.83
CA THR A 597 13.30 29.85 15.06
C THR A 597 12.32 30.83 15.69
N LYS A 598 11.67 31.67 14.87
CA LYS A 598 10.68 32.64 15.33
C LYS A 598 9.42 31.94 15.84
N ALA A 599 8.94 30.91 15.13
CA ALA A 599 7.78 30.12 15.55
C ALA A 599 8.02 29.44 16.89
N LYS A 600 9.21 28.84 17.08
CA LYS A 600 9.62 28.24 18.35
C LYS A 600 9.65 29.27 19.48
N GLY A 601 10.29 30.42 19.26
CA GLY A 601 10.36 31.49 20.26
C GLY A 601 8.98 32.04 20.64
N LEU A 602 8.07 32.18 19.67
CA LEU A 602 6.69 32.60 19.92
C LEU A 602 5.91 31.57 20.74
N PHE A 603 6.03 30.28 20.42
CA PHE A 603 5.37 29.21 21.17
C PHE A 603 5.88 29.09 22.61
N GLU A 604 7.19 29.20 22.81
CA GLU A 604 7.81 29.15 24.14
C GLU A 604 7.45 30.37 25.00
N SER A 605 7.29 31.54 24.38
CA SER A 605 7.01 32.79 25.09
C SER A 605 5.52 33.04 25.32
N TYR A 606 4.67 32.64 24.36
CA TYR A 606 3.23 32.95 24.31
C TYR A 606 2.41 31.75 23.82
N PRO A 607 2.38 30.62 24.56
CA PRO A 607 1.74 29.39 24.09
C PRO A 607 0.23 29.53 23.87
N ASP A 608 -0.48 30.24 24.75
CA ASP A 608 -1.93 30.41 24.66
C ASP A 608 -2.34 31.27 23.45
N ASP A 609 -1.63 32.36 23.22
CA ASP A 609 -1.86 33.22 22.05
C ASP A 609 -1.50 32.49 20.75
N PHE A 610 -0.44 31.68 20.75
CA PHE A 610 -0.06 30.86 19.61
C PHE A 610 -1.17 29.85 19.26
N LEU A 611 -1.70 29.12 20.25
CA LEU A 611 -2.78 28.16 20.05
C LEU A 611 -4.05 28.84 19.52
N LYS A 612 -4.49 29.91 20.20
CA LYS A 612 -5.66 30.71 19.78
C LYS A 612 -5.49 31.27 18.37
N PHE A 613 -4.29 31.70 18.01
CA PHE A 613 -4.00 32.19 16.66
C PHE A 613 -4.13 31.08 15.62
N THR A 614 -3.58 29.88 15.89
CA THR A 614 -3.63 28.75 14.94
C THR A 614 -5.03 28.14 14.78
N GLU A 615 -5.93 28.28 15.75
CA GLU A 615 -7.35 27.89 15.60
C GLU A 615 -8.04 28.68 14.47
N GLY A 616 -7.75 29.98 14.37
CA GLY A 616 -8.38 30.88 13.41
C GLY A 616 -7.66 31.00 12.07
N HIS A 617 -6.38 30.62 11.98
CA HIS A 617 -5.53 30.94 10.84
C HIS A 617 -4.60 29.78 10.43
N VAL A 618 -4.60 29.47 9.13
CA VAL A 618 -3.59 28.59 8.55
C VAL A 618 -2.22 29.26 8.62
N THR A 619 -1.28 28.65 9.33
CA THR A 619 0.07 29.18 9.55
C THR A 619 1.11 28.28 8.88
N LYS A 620 1.86 28.81 7.91
CA LYS A 620 2.98 28.09 7.29
C LYS A 620 4.22 28.26 8.16
N ARG A 621 4.89 27.16 8.51
CA ARG A 621 6.23 27.18 9.10
C ARG A 621 7.27 26.92 8.01
N SER A 622 8.25 27.81 7.86
CA SER A 622 9.36 27.62 6.92
C SER A 622 10.66 27.28 7.67
N ARG A 623 11.50 26.41 7.10
CA ARG A 623 12.86 26.22 7.60
C ARG A 623 13.68 27.44 7.19
N GLY A 624 14.41 28.03 8.13
CA GLY A 624 15.36 29.08 7.79
C GLY A 624 16.44 28.52 6.85
N SER A 625 16.90 29.33 5.92
CA SER A 625 18.10 29.08 5.13
C SER A 625 19.29 28.67 6.01
N VAL A 626 20.16 27.82 5.44
CA VAL A 626 21.38 27.30 6.07
C VAL A 626 22.10 28.40 6.84
N SER A 627 22.38 28.18 8.13
CA SER A 627 22.79 29.23 9.06
C SER A 627 23.93 30.09 8.50
N ARG A 628 23.89 31.41 8.76
CA ARG A 628 24.98 32.35 8.46
C ARG A 628 26.35 31.86 9.01
N GLU A 629 26.34 31.02 10.03
CA GLU A 629 27.53 30.38 10.62
C GLU A 629 28.18 29.35 9.69
N LEU A 630 27.40 28.58 8.92
CA LEU A 630 27.90 27.60 7.96
C LEU A 630 28.59 28.29 6.78
N LEU A 631 28.01 29.38 6.27
CA LEU A 631 28.59 30.22 5.21
C LEU A 631 29.83 31.02 5.67
N SER A 632 29.87 31.47 6.94
CA SER A 632 31.04 32.14 7.53
C SER A 632 32.22 31.16 7.71
N SER A 633 31.94 29.94 8.16
CA SER A 633 32.95 28.90 8.40
C SER A 633 33.55 28.33 7.10
N MET A 634 32.78 28.30 6.01
CA MET A 634 33.29 27.99 4.67
C MET A 634 34.27 29.05 4.14
N LYS A 635 34.12 30.33 4.54
CA LYS A 635 35.01 31.42 4.13
C LYS A 635 36.31 31.49 4.95
N SER A 636 36.33 30.96 6.18
CA SER A 636 37.51 31.00 7.06
C SER A 636 38.49 29.84 6.89
N GLY A 637 38.19 28.85 6.03
CA GLY A 637 39.09 27.73 5.75
C GLY A 637 39.40 26.83 6.95
N SER A 638 38.53 26.83 7.96
CA SER A 638 38.69 26.01 9.17
C SER A 638 38.05 24.63 9.02
N ASP A 639 38.83 23.62 9.40
CA ASP A 639 38.63 22.16 9.38
C ASP A 639 37.30 21.63 8.81
N VAL A 640 37.36 21.20 7.54
CA VAL A 640 36.27 20.62 6.76
C VAL A 640 35.77 19.28 7.36
N SER A 641 36.52 18.67 8.27
CA SER A 641 36.23 17.34 8.82
C SER A 641 35.08 17.31 9.85
N SER A 642 34.91 18.35 10.68
CA SER A 642 33.78 18.41 11.62
C SER A 642 32.47 18.80 10.93
N ILE A 643 32.56 19.60 9.87
CA ILE A 643 31.40 20.08 9.09
C ILE A 643 30.78 18.96 8.24
N LEU A 644 31.58 18.02 7.74
CA LEU A 644 31.07 16.83 7.06
C LEU A 644 30.29 15.91 8.00
N ALA A 645 30.61 15.88 9.30
CA ALA A 645 29.89 15.05 10.27
C ALA A 645 28.45 15.56 10.51
N ASP A 646 28.24 16.86 10.58
CA ASP A 646 26.90 17.46 10.71
C ASP A 646 26.10 17.40 9.40
N LEU A 647 26.76 17.47 8.24
CA LEU A 647 26.10 17.26 6.94
C LEU A 647 25.67 15.79 6.73
N PHE A 648 26.43 14.81 7.22
CA PHE A 648 26.06 13.39 7.12
C PHE A 648 24.85 13.00 7.97
N LEU A 649 24.58 13.74 9.06
CA LEU A 649 23.39 13.54 9.90
C LEU A 649 22.10 14.11 9.30
N SER A 650 22.19 14.79 8.14
CA SER A 650 21.05 15.38 7.42
C SER A 650 20.56 14.59 6.21
N LEU A 651 21.08 13.37 6.00
CA LEU A 651 20.49 12.42 5.07
C LEU A 651 19.05 12.10 5.51
N PRO A 652 18.07 11.99 4.59
CA PRO A 652 16.81 11.36 4.94
C PRO A 652 17.14 9.94 5.38
N CYS A 653 16.77 9.56 6.61
CA CYS A 653 16.60 8.16 6.96
C CYS A 653 15.51 7.58 6.05
N ALA A 654 15.89 7.19 4.84
CA ALA A 654 15.24 6.10 4.15
C ALA A 654 15.48 4.86 5.00
N GLY A 655 14.40 4.19 5.38
CA GLY A 655 14.39 3.14 6.40
C GLY A 655 15.53 2.13 6.32
N VAL A 656 16.31 2.11 7.40
CA VAL A 656 16.98 0.97 8.04
C VAL A 656 17.10 1.45 9.50
N GLU A 657 16.40 0.93 10.51
CA GLU A 657 16.04 -0.44 10.88
C GLU A 657 14.55 -0.63 11.18
#